data_AF-A0A8K0J4V1-F1
#
_entry.id   AF-A0A8K0J4V1-F1
#
_cell.length_a   1.000
_cell.length_b   1.000
_cell.length_c   1.000
_cell.angle_alpha   90.00
_cell.angle_beta   90.00
_cell.angle_gamma   90.00
#
_symmetry.space_group_name_H-M   'P 1'
#
loop_
_entity.id
_entity.type
_entity.pdbx_description
1 polymer ?
#
loop_
_entity_poly.entity_id
_entity_poly.type
_entity_poly.pdbx_seq_one_letter_code
_entity_poly.pdbx_strand_id
1 'polypeptide(L)'
;MMNRRQSSDHNSQCEDGKDWGTCSRREISRRNSYHVDRRSDLDRRQDINRSSIRRDFTRSDDGRSRSPTSLVNATGCGSSRKSDSPSFATMQQAGAASCPPWRELTELLCDKMWCRVQCEQEKKREKKLCDDRGRCPPGNPETTHYSDILRLQIERCQKTRKKWSDLMNTADDKLMAGIVQLMESHAPHMLTSAEAANSGVEKEKLDVKLESLRQTVDAWVKQGKQDQEENNKLSASTTFKLSATTAAQAKLSKETEELKKSLELERQRNDRLAKRLEDIEHKFNALSQEQDKLAQETASNSLSCGENMTECSGKMKQVMQRLDAISVNTITRGELSSALEQFDNVMAPPADASYTGRQEAEAQGLPNGHKTRNYLRQLSTALDHVSSSLGGNADGAVPQCIADLQDQVSSCAESTQSQFKEILMISQSLKTLEESISCLESAAREKQKQSPALPPAPPPPSSTTTTPLLPTPPPLPLSASHGVSQQDVDMQMTRLAATLTDSIQKNMQEKLAKVAEQLGSFIDKERREREQASHKADDSCSKVESLQQSVDELRKYTHDSSSKQDMMCDYLINQLKQHKEGMASFDSRLQHVAMEHAQTADEVAMQLRVVNTWQSNFTTKPLYLDIVNHITKTLPNGLIRQVAVLAARVDALESQLRMSEAATKRPRLTE
;
A
#
# COMPACT_ATOMS: atom_id res chain seq x y z
N MET A 1 -60.41 51.91 -1.08
CA MET A 1 -61.80 52.02 -1.54
C MET A 1 -62.11 50.88 -2.51
N MET A 2 -63.21 50.19 -2.23
CA MET A 2 -64.03 49.28 -3.06
C MET A 2 -63.61 48.84 -4.48
N ASN A 3 -63.54 47.52 -4.66
CA ASN A 3 -64.30 46.67 -5.61
C ASN A 3 -64.69 47.21 -7.00
N ARG A 4 -64.40 46.41 -8.04
CA ARG A 4 -65.34 45.77 -9.03
C ARG A 4 -64.64 45.58 -10.39
N ARG A 5 -64.47 44.33 -10.86
CA ARG A 5 -65.35 43.48 -11.72
C ARG A 5 -65.03 43.58 -13.23
N GLN A 6 -65.32 42.46 -13.89
CA GLN A 6 -65.51 42.17 -15.32
C GLN A 6 -64.22 41.71 -16.04
N SER A 7 -64.02 40.43 -16.38
CA SER A 7 -64.83 39.47 -17.17
C SER A 7 -64.80 39.79 -18.67
N SER A 8 -64.04 39.00 -19.42
CA SER A 8 -64.41 38.56 -20.78
C SER A 8 -63.62 37.31 -21.13
N ASP A 9 -64.37 36.26 -21.43
CA ASP A 9 -63.95 35.03 -22.08
C ASP A 9 -63.24 35.32 -23.41
N HIS A 10 -62.30 34.48 -23.82
CA HIS A 10 -62.34 33.85 -25.15
C HIS A 10 -61.55 32.56 -25.22
N ASN A 11 -62.15 31.66 -25.99
CA ASN A 11 -61.98 30.24 -26.12
C ASN A 11 -60.85 29.90 -27.12
N SER A 12 -60.09 28.84 -26.80
CA SER A 12 -59.55 27.82 -27.71
C SER A 12 -58.98 28.23 -29.07
N GLN A 13 -57.65 28.10 -29.23
CA GLN A 13 -57.06 27.25 -30.27
C GLN A 13 -55.52 27.22 -30.23
N CYS A 14 -55.01 25.99 -30.28
CA CYS A 14 -53.81 25.55 -31.01
C CYS A 14 -52.39 25.98 -30.57
N GLU A 15 -51.58 24.92 -30.45
CA GLU A 15 -50.15 24.77 -30.74
C GLU A 15 -49.17 24.64 -29.57
N ASP A 16 -48.42 23.55 -29.69
CA ASP A 16 -47.56 22.92 -28.71
C ASP A 16 -46.39 23.80 -28.25
N GLY A 17 -46.25 23.89 -26.93
CA GLY A 17 -45.10 24.47 -26.25
C GLY A 17 -43.88 23.55 -26.27
N LYS A 18 -42.90 23.94 -27.10
CA LYS A 18 -41.45 24.06 -26.78
C LYS A 18 -41.14 23.96 -25.27
N ASP A 19 -40.15 23.20 -24.77
CA ASP A 19 -38.72 23.11 -25.10
C ASP A 19 -37.98 23.29 -23.76
N TRP A 20 -37.35 22.23 -23.25
CA TRP A 20 -36.28 22.33 -22.26
C TRP A 20 -35.18 21.34 -22.65
N GLY A 21 -34.30 21.80 -23.54
CA GLY A 21 -32.90 21.95 -23.16
C GLY A 21 -32.08 20.67 -23.05
N THR A 22 -31.68 20.10 -24.19
CA THR A 22 -30.42 19.37 -24.31
C THR A 22 -29.25 20.35 -24.25
N CYS A 23 -28.46 20.29 -23.18
CA CYS A 23 -27.15 20.95 -23.14
C CYS A 23 -26.04 19.91 -23.40
N SER A 24 -25.60 19.91 -24.65
CA SER A 24 -24.45 19.18 -25.17
C SER A 24 -23.17 19.87 -24.72
N ARG A 25 -22.25 19.16 -24.06
CA ARG A 25 -20.89 19.65 -23.78
C ARG A 25 -19.85 18.77 -24.47
N ARG A 26 -19.48 19.19 -25.68
CA ARG A 26 -18.29 18.75 -26.42
C ARG A 26 -17.03 19.40 -25.84
N GLU A 27 -15.96 18.60 -25.93
CA GLU A 27 -14.57 18.99 -26.22
C GLU A 27 -13.84 19.91 -25.24
N ILE A 28 -12.74 19.41 -24.67
CA ILE A 28 -11.35 19.74 -25.07
C ILE A 28 -10.44 18.77 -24.30
N SER A 29 -9.85 17.80 -25.00
CA SER A 29 -8.72 17.02 -24.49
C SER A 29 -7.69 16.89 -25.61
N ARG A 30 -6.70 17.81 -25.59
CA ARG A 30 -5.46 17.72 -26.33
C ARG A 30 -4.37 18.45 -25.54
N ARG A 31 -3.35 17.70 -25.11
CA ARG A 31 -1.91 17.94 -25.32
C ARG A 31 -1.06 17.28 -24.23
N ASN A 32 -0.40 16.18 -24.57
CA ASN A 32 1.07 16.10 -24.63
C ASN A 32 1.48 14.63 -24.81
N SER A 33 1.81 14.28 -26.05
CA SER A 33 2.56 13.07 -26.40
C SER A 33 3.85 13.56 -27.04
N TYR A 34 4.98 13.24 -26.41
CA TYR A 34 6.29 13.39 -27.02
C TYR A 34 6.69 12.06 -27.67
N HIS A 35 7.08 12.21 -28.94
CA HIS A 35 7.82 11.29 -29.79
C HIS A 35 8.92 10.51 -29.07
N VAL A 36 8.92 9.19 -29.22
CA VAL A 36 10.17 8.41 -29.40
C VAL A 36 9.92 7.41 -30.52
N ASP A 37 10.61 7.62 -31.63
CA ASP A 37 10.75 6.68 -32.73
C ASP A 37 11.52 5.43 -32.29
N ARG A 38 10.99 4.24 -32.55
CA ARG A 38 11.83 3.12 -33.00
C ARG A 38 11.02 2.10 -33.79
N ARG A 39 11.46 1.93 -35.04
CA ARG A 39 11.02 1.00 -36.07
C ARG A 39 11.29 -0.47 -35.70
N SER A 40 10.67 -1.36 -36.49
CA SER A 40 10.91 -2.80 -36.69
C SER A 40 10.03 -3.72 -35.81
N ASP A 41 9.26 -4.71 -36.28
CA ASP A 41 9.01 -5.36 -37.59
C ASP A 41 7.61 -6.01 -37.51
N LEU A 42 6.73 -5.78 -38.49
CA LEU A 42 6.21 -6.74 -39.49
C LEU A 42 5.73 -8.13 -39.02
N ASP A 43 4.46 -8.39 -39.36
CA ASP A 43 3.82 -9.66 -39.74
C ASP A 43 3.65 -10.82 -38.75
N ARG A 44 2.40 -10.98 -38.26
CA ARG A 44 1.59 -12.18 -38.60
C ARG A 44 0.11 -12.06 -38.19
N ARG A 45 -0.74 -11.88 -39.20
CA ARG A 45 -2.15 -12.30 -39.17
C ARG A 45 -2.22 -13.82 -39.31
N GLN A 46 -3.14 -14.47 -38.58
CA GLN A 46 -3.98 -15.53 -39.16
C GLN A 46 -5.17 -15.86 -38.26
N ASP A 47 -6.36 -15.58 -38.80
CA ASP A 47 -7.66 -16.12 -38.42
C ASP A 47 -7.71 -17.64 -38.64
N ILE A 48 -8.21 -18.44 -37.69
CA ILE A 48 -8.76 -19.78 -37.97
C ILE A 48 -9.96 -20.13 -37.07
N ASN A 49 -11.12 -20.12 -37.73
CA ASN A 49 -12.24 -21.07 -37.72
C ASN A 49 -12.91 -21.60 -36.44
N ARG A 50 -14.23 -21.31 -36.41
CA ARG A 50 -15.34 -22.14 -35.93
C ARG A 50 -15.42 -23.51 -36.63
N SER A 51 -15.67 -24.57 -35.88
CA SER A 51 -16.42 -25.79 -36.28
C SER A 51 -16.86 -26.52 -35.00
N SER A 52 -18.15 -26.59 -34.65
CA SER A 52 -19.17 -27.54 -35.10
C SER A 52 -18.71 -29.00 -35.04
N ILE A 53 -19.03 -29.69 -33.94
CA ILE A 53 -18.94 -31.15 -33.84
C ILE A 53 -20.28 -31.69 -33.34
N ARG A 54 -21.00 -32.32 -34.29
CA ARG A 54 -22.01 -33.35 -34.08
C ARG A 54 -21.42 -34.51 -33.26
N ARG A 55 -22.20 -35.09 -32.36
CA ARG A 55 -22.05 -36.52 -32.05
C ARG A 55 -23.40 -37.22 -31.94
N ASP A 56 -23.44 -38.31 -32.68
CA ASP A 56 -24.49 -39.29 -32.81
C ASP A 56 -24.55 -40.24 -31.61
N PHE A 57 -25.73 -40.84 -31.49
CA PHE A 57 -26.15 -41.88 -30.57
C PHE A 57 -25.26 -43.14 -30.57
N THR A 58 -24.99 -43.69 -29.38
CA THR A 58 -24.97 -45.15 -29.20
C THR A 58 -25.72 -45.54 -27.93
N ARG A 59 -26.78 -46.29 -28.20
CA ARG A 59 -27.72 -47.01 -27.35
C ARG A 59 -26.99 -48.10 -26.55
N SER A 60 -27.26 -48.22 -25.27
CA SER A 60 -26.99 -49.43 -24.50
C SER A 60 -28.22 -49.75 -23.65
N ASP A 61 -28.90 -50.81 -24.08
CA ASP A 61 -29.87 -51.56 -23.32
C ASP A 61 -29.17 -52.15 -22.08
N ASP A 62 -29.76 -51.96 -20.90
CA ASP A 62 -29.77 -53.02 -19.89
C ASP A 62 -30.99 -52.84 -18.99
N GLY A 63 -31.95 -53.73 -19.20
CA GLY A 63 -33.18 -53.81 -18.43
C GLY A 63 -32.93 -54.45 -17.07
N ARG A 64 -33.51 -53.85 -16.02
CA ARG A 64 -33.95 -54.60 -14.84
C ARG A 64 -35.19 -53.95 -14.24
N SER A 65 -36.30 -54.55 -14.64
CA SER A 65 -37.64 -54.44 -14.07
C SER A 65 -37.64 -54.68 -12.55
N ARG A 66 -38.20 -53.74 -11.77
CA ARG A 66 -38.88 -54.02 -10.49
C ARG A 66 -40.00 -53.00 -10.25
N SER A 67 -41.23 -53.51 -10.29
CA SER A 67 -42.46 -52.81 -9.90
C SER A 67 -42.78 -53.05 -8.40
N PRO A 68 -43.93 -52.61 -7.83
CA PRO A 68 -43.94 -51.46 -6.92
C PRO A 68 -44.65 -51.74 -5.58
N THR A 69 -44.44 -50.91 -4.55
CA THR A 69 -45.44 -50.79 -3.46
C THR A 69 -45.37 -49.48 -2.70
N SER A 70 -46.48 -48.75 -2.75
CA SER A 70 -47.29 -48.26 -1.62
C SER A 70 -47.58 -46.75 -1.64
N LEU A 71 -48.87 -46.49 -1.89
CA LEU A 71 -49.61 -45.27 -1.63
C LEU A 71 -49.56 -44.87 -0.14
N VAL A 72 -49.31 -43.60 0.17
CA VAL A 72 -49.97 -42.94 1.32
C VAL A 72 -50.32 -41.48 0.97
N ASN A 73 -51.54 -41.16 1.37
CA ASN A 73 -52.39 -40.00 1.14
C ASN A 73 -51.80 -38.60 1.39
N ALA A 74 -52.33 -37.66 0.60
CA ALA A 74 -52.33 -36.23 0.82
C ALA A 74 -53.62 -35.77 1.54
N THR A 75 -53.45 -34.98 2.58
CA THR A 75 -54.39 -34.04 3.23
C THR A 75 -53.49 -33.15 4.10
N GLY A 76 -53.59 -31.83 4.22
CA GLY A 76 -54.51 -30.80 3.77
C GLY A 76 -54.24 -29.57 4.66
N CYS A 77 -54.36 -28.37 4.07
CA CYS A 77 -54.56 -27.05 4.68
C CYS A 77 -53.71 -26.56 5.89
N GLY A 78 -53.24 -25.31 5.76
CA GLY A 78 -52.35 -24.65 6.70
C GLY A 78 -53.03 -23.99 7.90
N SER A 79 -52.20 -23.50 8.81
CA SER A 79 -52.45 -22.27 9.55
C SER A 79 -51.19 -21.81 10.27
N SER A 80 -51.02 -20.50 10.27
CA SER A 80 -49.98 -19.72 10.95
C SER A 80 -49.94 -20.02 12.45
N ARG A 81 -48.73 -20.28 12.99
CA ARG A 81 -48.34 -19.89 14.37
C ARG A 81 -46.83 -20.05 14.61
N LYS A 82 -46.32 -19.07 15.35
CA LYS A 82 -44.99 -18.83 15.92
C LYS A 82 -44.14 -20.09 16.16
N SER A 83 -42.92 -20.03 15.64
CA SER A 83 -41.82 -20.96 15.86
C SER A 83 -41.23 -20.78 17.27
N ASP A 84 -41.79 -21.50 18.24
CA ASP A 84 -41.08 -21.86 19.47
C ASP A 84 -40.15 -23.04 19.17
N SER A 85 -38.95 -23.00 19.75
CA SER A 85 -37.92 -24.03 19.60
C SER A 85 -38.41 -25.37 20.17
N PRO A 86 -38.06 -26.53 19.57
CA PRO A 86 -38.50 -27.82 20.08
C PRO A 86 -37.78 -28.12 21.40
N SER A 87 -38.55 -28.09 22.48
CA SER A 87 -38.19 -28.68 23.77
C SER A 87 -38.19 -30.20 23.61
N PHE A 88 -37.02 -30.83 23.75
CA PHE A 88 -36.88 -32.28 23.90
C PHE A 88 -37.54 -32.72 25.21
N ALA A 89 -38.83 -33.01 25.16
CA ALA A 89 -39.52 -33.74 26.20
C ALA A 89 -39.25 -35.24 26.00
N THR A 90 -38.60 -35.83 27.00
CA THR A 90 -38.31 -37.24 27.19
C THR A 90 -39.55 -38.10 26.93
N MET A 91 -39.61 -38.71 25.75
CA MET A 91 -40.66 -39.68 25.40
C MET A 91 -40.19 -41.06 25.87
N GLN A 92 -40.73 -41.50 27.01
CA GLN A 92 -40.42 -42.79 27.61
C GLN A 92 -40.99 -43.96 26.78
N GLN A 93 -40.07 -44.86 26.43
CA GLN A 93 -40.17 -46.32 26.48
C GLN A 93 -41.55 -46.96 26.28
N ALA A 94 -41.79 -47.43 25.06
CA ALA A 94 -42.62 -48.61 24.80
C ALA A 94 -41.87 -49.55 23.85
N GLY A 95 -41.49 -50.73 24.34
CA GLY A 95 -40.99 -51.87 23.56
C GLY A 95 -39.59 -51.72 22.97
N ALA A 96 -38.55 -52.08 23.74
CA ALA A 96 -37.16 -52.13 23.31
C ALA A 96 -36.90 -53.26 22.30
N ALA A 97 -37.42 -53.14 21.08
CA ALA A 97 -36.78 -53.76 19.94
C ALA A 97 -35.43 -53.05 19.79
N SER A 98 -34.35 -53.73 20.19
CA SER A 98 -32.96 -53.31 20.05
C SER A 98 -32.76 -52.61 18.70
N CYS A 99 -32.79 -51.27 18.70
CA CYS A 99 -32.46 -50.53 17.49
C CYS A 99 -31.02 -50.89 17.12
N PRO A 100 -30.75 -51.21 15.86
CA PRO A 100 -29.42 -51.64 15.49
C PRO A 100 -28.44 -50.47 15.73
N PRO A 101 -27.25 -50.73 16.30
CA PRO A 101 -26.35 -49.72 16.86
C PRO A 101 -25.83 -48.70 15.82
N TRP A 102 -25.93 -49.01 14.53
CA TRP A 102 -25.62 -48.05 13.45
C TRP A 102 -26.63 -46.89 13.38
N ARG A 103 -27.86 -47.05 13.88
CA ARG A 103 -28.87 -45.98 13.90
C ARG A 103 -28.44 -44.84 14.83
N GLU A 104 -28.00 -45.17 16.04
CA GLU A 104 -27.49 -44.19 17.01
C GLU A 104 -26.24 -43.47 16.46
N LEU A 105 -25.35 -44.20 15.78
CA LEU A 105 -24.19 -43.62 15.12
C LEU A 105 -24.58 -42.61 14.02
N THR A 106 -25.62 -42.93 13.25
CA THR A 106 -26.13 -42.08 12.18
C THR A 106 -26.78 -40.82 12.76
N GLU A 107 -27.51 -40.94 13.87
CA GLU A 107 -28.10 -39.80 14.59
C GLU A 107 -27.01 -38.86 15.14
N LEU A 108 -25.94 -39.40 15.75
CA LEU A 108 -24.80 -38.62 16.22
C LEU A 108 -24.06 -37.89 15.08
N LEU A 109 -23.94 -38.53 13.91
CA LEU A 109 -23.36 -37.89 12.73
C LEU A 109 -24.25 -36.74 12.21
N CYS A 110 -25.56 -36.94 12.19
CA CYS A 110 -26.53 -35.90 11.84
C CYS A 110 -26.47 -34.70 12.80
N ASP A 111 -26.38 -34.96 14.12
CA ASP A 111 -26.23 -33.92 15.14
C ASP A 111 -24.94 -33.11 14.97
N LYS A 112 -23.82 -33.80 14.68
CA LYS A 112 -22.54 -33.15 14.35
C LYS A 112 -22.69 -32.24 13.13
N MET A 113 -23.27 -32.76 12.04
CA MET A 113 -23.47 -31.99 10.81
C MET A 113 -24.37 -30.78 11.05
N TRP A 114 -25.43 -30.94 11.83
CA TRP A 114 -26.32 -29.85 12.21
C TRP A 114 -25.58 -28.76 12.99
N CYS A 115 -24.81 -29.12 14.03
CA CYS A 115 -24.02 -28.17 14.81
C CYS A 115 -23.02 -27.39 13.94
N ARG A 116 -22.41 -28.06 12.96
CA ARG A 116 -21.51 -27.44 11.99
C ARG A 116 -22.22 -26.40 11.11
N VAL A 117 -23.41 -26.73 10.61
CA VAL A 117 -24.23 -25.80 9.81
C VAL A 117 -24.60 -24.56 10.64
N GLN A 118 -25.02 -24.74 11.88
CA GLN A 118 -25.33 -23.64 12.79
C GLN A 118 -24.11 -22.75 13.08
N CYS A 119 -22.95 -23.34 13.31
CA CYS A 119 -21.70 -22.61 13.53
C CYS A 119 -21.32 -21.73 12.32
N GLU A 120 -21.43 -22.27 11.10
CA GLU A 120 -21.18 -21.52 9.87
C GLU A 120 -22.23 -20.42 9.61
N GLN A 121 -23.50 -20.65 9.97
CA GLN A 121 -24.54 -19.62 9.87
C GLN A 121 -24.26 -18.44 10.80
N GLU A 122 -23.87 -18.69 12.04
CA GLU A 122 -23.50 -17.63 13.00
C GLU A 122 -22.23 -16.89 12.56
N LYS A 123 -21.25 -17.58 11.97
CA LYS A 123 -20.04 -16.97 11.39
C LYS A 123 -20.38 -16.03 10.23
N LYS A 124 -21.30 -16.41 9.34
CA LYS A 124 -21.79 -15.53 8.26
C LYS A 124 -22.51 -14.31 8.82
N ARG A 125 -23.32 -14.49 9.87
CA ARG A 125 -24.03 -13.40 10.55
C ARG A 125 -23.07 -12.42 11.22
N GLU A 126 -22.06 -12.93 11.93
CA GLU A 126 -21.00 -12.13 12.54
C GLU A 126 -20.28 -11.28 11.49
N LYS A 127 -19.86 -11.90 10.36
CA LYS A 127 -19.20 -11.18 9.27
C LYS A 127 -20.06 -10.03 8.75
N LYS A 128 -21.35 -10.28 8.50
CA LYS A 128 -22.28 -9.23 8.06
C LYS A 128 -22.37 -8.07 9.05
N LEU A 129 -22.47 -8.36 10.35
CA LEU A 129 -22.53 -7.32 11.38
C LEU A 129 -21.21 -6.55 11.52
N CYS A 130 -20.07 -7.20 11.34
CA CYS A 130 -18.76 -6.54 11.28
C CYS A 130 -18.68 -5.59 10.07
N ASP A 131 -19.14 -6.04 8.90
CA ASP A 131 -19.19 -5.20 7.68
C ASP A 131 -20.13 -3.99 7.89
N ASP A 132 -21.31 -4.21 8.50
CA ASP A 132 -22.26 -3.14 8.82
C ASP A 132 -21.66 -2.14 9.82
N ARG A 133 -20.90 -2.63 10.82
CA ARG A 133 -20.19 -1.79 11.79
C ARG A 133 -19.08 -0.97 11.12
N GLY A 134 -18.37 -1.54 10.15
CA GLY A 134 -17.35 -0.83 9.37
C GLY A 134 -17.91 0.30 8.49
N ARG A 135 -19.20 0.23 8.14
CA ARG A 135 -19.91 1.29 7.41
C ARG A 135 -20.37 2.44 8.30
N CYS A 136 -20.36 2.28 9.62
CA CYS A 136 -20.71 3.35 10.56
C CYS A 136 -19.53 4.32 10.68
N PRO A 137 -19.67 5.60 10.29
CA PRO A 137 -18.58 6.57 10.36
C PRO A 137 -18.15 6.81 11.82
N PRO A 138 -16.85 6.68 12.14
CA PRO A 138 -16.36 6.94 13.49
C PRO A 138 -16.51 8.43 13.84
N GLY A 139 -17.08 8.72 15.01
CA GLY A 139 -17.14 10.08 15.57
C GLY A 139 -18.46 10.83 15.39
N ASN A 140 -19.47 10.27 14.73
CA ASN A 140 -20.81 10.88 14.71
C ASN A 140 -21.59 10.47 15.98
N PRO A 141 -21.92 11.42 16.89
CA PRO A 141 -22.61 11.13 18.15
C PRO A 141 -23.98 10.48 17.94
N GLU A 142 -24.67 10.76 16.83
CA GLU A 142 -25.96 10.15 16.50
C GLU A 142 -25.84 8.67 16.12
N THR A 143 -24.69 8.26 15.57
CA THR A 143 -24.43 6.87 15.15
C THR A 143 -23.73 6.04 16.22
N THR A 144 -23.26 6.67 17.30
CA THR A 144 -22.48 6.00 18.36
C THR A 144 -23.30 4.89 19.01
N HIS A 145 -24.57 5.16 19.31
CA HIS A 145 -25.51 4.18 19.85
C HIS A 145 -25.73 2.96 18.92
N TYR A 146 -25.74 3.17 17.60
CA TYR A 146 -25.90 2.09 16.62
C TYR A 146 -24.64 1.22 16.53
N SER A 147 -23.45 1.82 16.58
CA SER A 147 -22.17 1.08 16.65
C SER A 147 -22.05 0.23 17.92
N ASP A 148 -22.55 0.72 19.06
CA ASP A 148 -22.64 -0.05 20.31
C ASP A 148 -23.61 -1.24 20.18
N ILE A 149 -24.78 -1.04 19.57
CA ILE A 149 -25.72 -2.13 19.31
C ILE A 149 -25.09 -3.21 18.42
N LEU A 150 -24.45 -2.81 17.31
CA LEU A 150 -23.78 -3.75 16.41
C LEU A 150 -22.66 -4.53 17.13
N ARG A 151 -21.89 -3.86 17.99
CA ARG A 151 -20.87 -4.51 18.83
C ARG A 151 -21.48 -5.58 19.73
N LEU A 152 -22.56 -5.26 20.45
CA LEU A 152 -23.25 -6.23 21.32
C LEU A 152 -23.83 -7.41 20.51
N GLN A 153 -24.33 -7.15 19.30
CA GLN A 153 -24.83 -8.21 18.42
C GLN A 153 -23.71 -9.11 17.89
N ILE A 154 -22.55 -8.55 17.54
CA ILE A 154 -21.34 -9.30 17.16
C ILE A 154 -20.91 -10.20 18.33
N GLU A 155 -20.82 -9.66 19.55
CA GLU A 155 -20.47 -10.41 20.74
C GLU A 155 -21.46 -11.57 21.00
N ARG A 156 -22.75 -11.32 20.80
CA ARG A 156 -23.79 -12.37 20.90
C ARG A 156 -23.58 -13.48 19.86
N CYS A 157 -23.26 -13.14 18.61
CA CYS A 157 -22.97 -14.11 17.55
C CYS A 157 -21.70 -14.92 17.86
N GLN A 158 -20.70 -14.31 18.48
CA GLN A 158 -19.49 -15.02 18.91
C GLN A 158 -19.79 -16.02 20.05
N LYS A 159 -20.62 -15.63 21.02
CA LYS A 159 -21.06 -16.51 22.11
C LYS A 159 -21.89 -17.69 21.59
N THR A 160 -22.83 -17.46 20.68
CA THR A 160 -23.63 -18.53 20.05
C THR A 160 -22.76 -19.45 19.20
N ARG A 161 -21.84 -18.90 18.40
CA ARG A 161 -20.88 -19.70 17.62
C ARG A 161 -20.02 -20.59 18.54
N LYS A 162 -19.50 -20.04 19.64
CA LYS A 162 -18.74 -20.82 20.63
C LYS A 162 -19.59 -21.96 21.20
N LYS A 163 -20.84 -21.68 21.61
CA LYS A 163 -21.77 -22.70 22.09
C LYS A 163 -21.98 -23.84 21.08
N TRP A 164 -22.15 -23.52 19.79
CA TRP A 164 -22.29 -24.55 18.74
C TRP A 164 -21.00 -25.33 18.50
N SER A 165 -19.84 -24.68 18.63
CA SER A 165 -18.54 -25.36 18.58
C SER A 165 -18.38 -26.36 19.73
N ASP A 166 -18.78 -25.97 20.95
CA ASP A 166 -18.71 -26.85 22.13
C ASP A 166 -19.67 -28.05 21.99
N LEU A 167 -20.88 -27.82 21.46
CA LEU A 167 -21.83 -28.90 21.14
C LEU A 167 -21.32 -29.83 20.04
N MET A 168 -20.64 -29.29 19.03
CA MET A 168 -20.02 -30.09 17.97
C MET A 168 -18.91 -30.99 18.53
N ASN A 169 -18.04 -30.46 19.40
CA ASN A 169 -17.00 -31.26 20.06
C ASN A 169 -17.63 -32.37 20.93
N THR A 170 -18.70 -32.05 21.65
CA THR A 170 -19.44 -33.05 22.45
C THR A 170 -20.07 -34.14 21.57
N ALA A 171 -20.61 -33.77 20.39
CA ALA A 171 -21.14 -34.73 19.43
C ALA A 171 -20.03 -35.61 18.83
N ASP A 172 -18.84 -35.05 18.61
CA ASP A 172 -17.66 -35.80 18.15
C ASP A 172 -17.20 -36.82 19.19
N ASP A 173 -17.10 -36.43 20.46
CA ASP A 173 -16.73 -37.35 21.54
C ASP A 173 -17.74 -38.50 21.65
N LYS A 174 -19.04 -38.22 21.54
CA LYS A 174 -20.10 -39.24 21.54
C LYS A 174 -20.03 -40.13 20.31
N LEU A 175 -19.81 -39.56 19.12
CA LEU A 175 -19.67 -40.32 17.89
C LEU A 175 -18.49 -41.29 17.99
N MET A 176 -17.34 -40.82 18.49
CA MET A 176 -16.16 -41.65 18.70
C MET A 176 -16.42 -42.77 19.73
N ALA A 177 -17.09 -42.46 20.84
CA ALA A 177 -17.49 -43.48 21.82
C ALA A 177 -18.45 -44.52 21.21
N GLY A 178 -19.42 -44.08 20.40
CA GLY A 178 -20.34 -44.96 19.68
C GLY A 178 -19.63 -45.85 18.64
N ILE A 179 -18.61 -45.34 17.93
CA ILE A 179 -17.79 -46.14 17.01
C ILE A 179 -17.05 -47.23 17.79
N VAL A 180 -16.42 -46.88 18.92
CA VAL A 180 -15.72 -47.85 19.77
C VAL A 180 -16.67 -48.94 20.27
N GLN A 181 -17.85 -48.57 20.77
CA GLN A 181 -18.86 -49.52 21.23
C GLN A 181 -19.41 -50.40 20.09
N LEU A 182 -19.59 -49.85 18.89
CA LEU A 182 -19.99 -50.60 17.71
C LEU A 182 -18.91 -51.64 17.34
N MET A 183 -17.63 -51.25 17.38
CA MET A 183 -16.51 -52.16 17.13
C MET A 183 -16.45 -53.28 18.17
N GLU A 184 -16.64 -52.96 19.46
CA GLU A 184 -16.68 -53.95 20.55
C GLU A 184 -17.85 -54.94 20.41
N SER A 185 -19.03 -54.46 19.97
CA SER A 185 -20.24 -55.30 19.82
C SER A 185 -20.24 -56.19 18.57
N HIS A 186 -19.68 -55.73 17.44
CA HIS A 186 -19.68 -56.48 16.18
C HIS A 186 -18.48 -57.43 16.05
N ALA A 187 -17.40 -57.17 16.79
CA ALA A 187 -16.20 -57.98 16.75
C ALA A 187 -15.75 -58.48 18.14
N PRO A 188 -16.64 -59.08 18.97
CA PRO A 188 -16.27 -59.53 20.32
C PRO A 188 -15.16 -60.61 20.27
N HIS A 189 -15.14 -61.42 19.22
CA HIS A 189 -14.16 -62.48 18.96
C HIS A 189 -12.82 -61.97 18.39
N MET A 190 -12.74 -60.71 17.93
CA MET A 190 -11.45 -60.10 17.54
C MET A 190 -10.69 -59.51 18.73
N LEU A 191 -11.33 -59.40 19.91
CA LEU A 191 -10.73 -58.84 21.12
C LEU A 191 -10.70 -59.82 22.30
N THR A 192 -11.42 -60.95 22.24
CA THR A 192 -11.38 -61.98 23.30
C THR A 192 -10.58 -63.21 22.85
N SER A 193 -9.29 -63.17 23.16
CA SER A 193 -8.40 -64.33 23.11
C SER A 193 -8.76 -65.32 24.23
N ALA A 194 -9.70 -66.23 23.97
CA ALA A 194 -9.97 -67.34 24.89
C ALA A 194 -10.14 -68.71 24.21
N GLU A 195 -10.55 -68.79 22.92
CA GLU A 195 -10.90 -70.09 22.31
C GLU A 195 -9.98 -70.59 21.18
N ALA A 196 -8.92 -69.87 20.83
CA ALA A 196 -8.00 -70.34 19.80
C ALA A 196 -6.85 -71.18 20.40
N ALA A 197 -7.22 -72.25 21.10
CA ALA A 197 -6.32 -73.29 21.60
C ALA A 197 -6.07 -74.42 20.58
N ASN A 198 -6.77 -74.50 19.45
CA ASN A 198 -6.74 -75.69 18.58
C ASN A 198 -6.41 -75.48 17.07
N SER A 199 -5.94 -74.31 16.63
CA SER A 199 -5.39 -74.16 15.27
C SER A 199 -4.07 -73.35 15.27
N GLY A 200 -3.01 -74.04 15.67
CA GLY A 200 -1.73 -73.43 16.08
C GLY A 200 -0.80 -72.88 15.00
N VAL A 201 -1.28 -72.31 13.88
CA VAL A 201 -0.35 -71.70 12.88
C VAL A 201 -0.83 -70.36 12.27
N GLU A 202 -2.12 -70.07 12.22
CA GLU A 202 -2.63 -68.81 11.61
C GLU A 202 -2.94 -67.71 12.63
N LYS A 203 -3.21 -68.08 13.89
CA LYS A 203 -3.61 -67.13 14.94
C LYS A 203 -2.49 -66.16 15.32
N GLU A 204 -1.25 -66.65 15.45
CA GLU A 204 -0.10 -65.82 15.84
C GLU A 204 0.19 -64.72 14.81
N LYS A 205 0.02 -64.99 13.51
CA LYS A 205 0.14 -63.96 12.47
C LYS A 205 -0.99 -62.94 12.51
N LEU A 206 -2.20 -63.36 12.85
CA LEU A 206 -3.34 -62.46 12.96
C LEU A 206 -3.20 -61.56 14.21
N ASP A 207 -2.79 -62.14 15.33
CA ASP A 207 -2.56 -61.44 16.59
C ASP A 207 -1.41 -60.42 16.44
N VAL A 208 -0.32 -60.76 15.75
CA VAL A 208 0.77 -59.81 15.43
C VAL A 208 0.28 -58.67 14.52
N LYS A 209 -0.61 -58.94 13.56
CA LYS A 209 -1.18 -57.89 12.70
C LYS A 209 -2.17 -57.00 13.44
N LEU A 210 -3.01 -57.57 14.31
CA LEU A 210 -3.96 -56.82 15.15
C LEU A 210 -3.23 -55.97 16.18
N GLU A 211 -2.17 -56.49 16.78
CA GLU A 211 -1.32 -55.75 17.72
C GLU A 211 -0.55 -54.64 17.00
N SER A 212 -0.05 -54.90 15.80
CA SER A 212 0.55 -53.86 14.94
C SER A 212 -0.46 -52.76 14.55
N LEU A 213 -1.71 -53.13 14.27
CA LEU A 213 -2.77 -52.16 13.96
C LEU A 213 -3.15 -51.34 15.20
N ARG A 214 -3.27 -51.98 16.37
CA ARG A 214 -3.50 -51.29 17.66
C ARG A 214 -2.39 -50.30 17.96
N GLN A 215 -1.13 -50.72 17.83
CA GLN A 215 0.03 -49.84 18.03
C GLN A 215 0.05 -48.67 17.05
N THR A 216 -0.38 -48.89 15.79
CA THR A 216 -0.48 -47.83 14.78
C THR A 216 -1.59 -46.83 15.14
N VAL A 217 -2.76 -47.31 15.56
CA VAL A 217 -3.88 -46.46 15.99
C VAL A 217 -3.53 -45.69 17.26
N ASP A 218 -2.90 -46.33 18.25
CA ASP A 218 -2.43 -45.66 19.47
C ASP A 218 -1.35 -44.62 19.18
N ALA A 219 -0.44 -44.90 18.24
CA ALA A 219 0.55 -43.94 17.78
C ALA A 219 -0.13 -42.73 17.10
N TRP A 220 -1.13 -42.96 16.25
CA TRP A 220 -1.90 -41.89 15.61
C TRP A 220 -2.69 -41.05 16.61
N VAL A 221 -3.32 -41.68 17.61
CA VAL A 221 -4.06 -40.95 18.67
C VAL A 221 -3.10 -40.14 19.54
N LYS A 222 -1.93 -40.69 19.89
CA LYS A 222 -0.89 -39.96 20.65
C LYS A 222 -0.33 -38.79 19.83
N GLN A 223 -0.06 -39.02 18.54
CA GLN A 223 0.40 -37.97 17.64
C GLN A 223 -0.65 -36.87 17.47
N GLY A 224 -1.93 -37.23 17.27
CA GLY A 224 -3.01 -36.24 17.21
C GLY A 224 -3.17 -35.42 18.49
N LYS A 225 -3.01 -36.04 19.68
CA LYS A 225 -3.00 -35.31 20.95
C LYS A 225 -1.80 -34.37 21.07
N GLN A 226 -0.62 -34.83 20.67
CA GLN A 226 0.61 -34.01 20.67
C GLN A 226 0.49 -32.84 19.69
N ASP A 227 0.03 -33.08 18.47
CA ASP A 227 -0.22 -32.05 17.46
C ASP A 227 -1.26 -31.04 17.93
N GLN A 228 -2.31 -31.50 18.63
CA GLN A 228 -3.33 -30.60 19.20
C GLN A 228 -2.77 -29.78 20.37
N GLU A 229 -1.89 -30.34 21.20
CA GLU A 229 -1.24 -29.63 22.29
C GLU A 229 -0.20 -28.62 21.79
N GLU A 230 0.57 -28.96 20.75
CA GLU A 230 1.45 -28.04 20.04
C GLU A 230 0.66 -26.95 19.33
N ASN A 231 -0.48 -27.28 18.70
CA ASN A 231 -1.35 -26.30 18.06
C ASN A 231 -2.02 -25.37 19.09
N ASN A 232 -2.36 -25.88 20.29
CA ASN A 232 -2.85 -25.06 21.40
C ASN A 232 -1.74 -24.15 21.97
N LYS A 233 -0.51 -24.65 22.11
CA LYS A 233 0.66 -23.82 22.51
C LYS A 233 0.99 -22.76 21.46
N LEU A 234 0.94 -23.13 20.18
CA LEU A 234 1.08 -22.20 19.07
C LEU A 234 -0.03 -21.15 19.13
N SER A 235 -1.29 -21.54 19.24
CA SER A 235 -2.44 -20.63 19.36
C SER A 235 -2.35 -19.69 20.56
N ALA A 236 -1.87 -20.17 21.72
CA ALA A 236 -1.59 -19.33 22.89
C ALA A 236 -0.43 -18.36 22.65
N SER A 237 0.62 -18.79 21.94
CA SER A 237 1.73 -17.94 21.52
C SER A 237 1.31 -16.90 20.48
N THR A 238 0.46 -17.26 19.50
CA THR A 238 -0.09 -16.32 18.51
C THR A 238 -1.03 -15.33 19.15
N THR A 239 -1.86 -15.71 20.11
CA THR A 239 -2.73 -14.77 20.83
C THR A 239 -1.94 -13.79 21.68
N PHE A 240 -0.86 -14.23 22.33
CA PHE A 240 0.07 -13.34 23.02
C PHE A 240 0.77 -12.37 22.04
N LYS A 241 1.27 -12.86 20.90
CA LYS A 241 1.87 -12.02 19.86
C LYS A 241 0.85 -11.06 19.23
N LEU A 242 -0.39 -11.47 19.04
CA LEU A 242 -1.48 -10.62 18.54
C LEU A 242 -1.77 -9.46 19.50
N SER A 243 -1.75 -9.71 20.82
CA SER A 243 -1.91 -8.64 21.81
C SER A 243 -0.75 -7.64 21.81
N ALA A 244 0.49 -8.10 21.60
CA ALA A 244 1.65 -7.22 21.42
C ALA A 244 1.55 -6.41 20.11
N THR A 245 1.06 -7.02 19.02
CA THR A 245 0.83 -6.30 17.76
C THR A 245 -0.29 -5.26 17.87
N THR A 246 -1.32 -5.47 18.70
CA THR A 246 -2.35 -4.44 18.90
C THR A 246 -1.81 -3.19 19.61
N ALA A 247 -0.85 -3.35 20.54
CA ALA A 247 -0.18 -2.21 21.17
C ALA A 247 0.76 -1.48 20.18
N ALA A 248 1.50 -2.23 19.37
CA ALA A 248 2.32 -1.66 18.29
C ALA A 248 1.47 -0.95 17.22
N GLN A 249 0.31 -1.52 16.88
CA GLN A 249 -0.63 -0.92 15.94
C GLN A 249 -1.26 0.36 16.49
N ALA A 250 -1.58 0.41 17.79
CA ALA A 250 -2.05 1.64 18.44
C ALA A 250 -0.96 2.72 18.42
N LYS A 251 0.31 2.36 18.67
CA LYS A 251 1.46 3.28 18.59
C LYS A 251 1.66 3.80 17.16
N LEU A 252 1.67 2.92 16.17
CA LEU A 252 1.74 3.29 14.75
C LEU A 252 0.57 4.19 14.35
N SER A 253 -0.67 3.89 14.78
CA SER A 253 -1.81 4.76 14.48
C SER A 253 -1.62 6.17 15.06
N LYS A 254 -1.05 6.26 16.26
CA LYS A 254 -0.79 7.55 16.91
C LYS A 254 0.30 8.33 16.17
N GLU A 255 1.39 7.67 15.79
CA GLU A 255 2.47 8.27 14.99
C GLU A 255 1.97 8.72 13.61
N THR A 256 1.10 7.93 12.94
CA THR A 256 0.51 8.34 11.66
C THR A 256 -0.41 9.55 11.79
N GLU A 257 -1.17 9.67 12.89
CA GLU A 257 -2.01 10.85 13.14
C GLU A 257 -1.16 12.09 13.48
N GLU A 258 -0.03 11.93 14.17
CA GLU A 258 0.93 13.00 14.42
C GLU A 258 1.61 13.46 13.11
N LEU A 259 2.03 12.54 12.25
CA LEU A 259 2.58 12.85 10.93
C LEU A 259 1.56 13.54 10.01
N LYS A 260 0.30 13.13 10.01
CA LYS A 260 -0.77 13.83 9.28
C LYS A 260 -0.95 15.26 9.77
N LYS A 261 -0.94 15.49 11.09
CA LYS A 261 -1.01 16.84 11.67
C LYS A 261 0.22 17.68 11.27
N SER A 262 1.42 17.09 11.28
CA SER A 262 2.64 17.78 10.86
C SER A 262 2.59 18.16 9.37
N LEU A 263 2.15 17.25 8.50
CA LEU A 263 2.00 17.51 7.06
C LEU A 263 0.98 18.61 6.78
N GLU A 264 -0.13 18.64 7.52
CA GLU A 264 -1.14 19.69 7.40
C GLU A 264 -0.61 21.06 7.84
N LEU A 265 0.17 21.13 8.93
CA LEU A 265 0.83 22.36 9.35
C LEU A 265 1.84 22.84 8.30
N GLU A 266 2.60 21.94 7.67
CA GLU A 266 3.56 22.29 6.64
C GLU A 266 2.86 22.74 5.33
N ARG A 267 1.70 22.15 4.99
CA ARG A 267 0.84 22.66 3.92
C ARG A 267 0.37 24.08 4.19
N GLN A 268 -0.13 24.36 5.38
CA GLN A 268 -0.54 25.72 5.76
C GLN A 268 0.64 26.70 5.73
N ARG A 269 1.84 26.27 6.11
CA ARG A 269 3.06 27.08 5.98
C ARG A 269 3.40 27.36 4.51
N ASN A 270 3.32 26.35 3.65
CA ASN A 270 3.56 26.50 2.22
C ASN A 270 2.54 27.41 1.56
N ASP A 271 1.27 27.33 1.91
CA ASP A 271 0.23 28.25 1.40
C ASP A 271 0.51 29.70 1.82
N ARG A 272 0.98 29.92 3.05
CA ARG A 272 1.41 31.26 3.50
C ARG A 272 2.63 31.77 2.74
N LEU A 273 3.58 30.89 2.41
CA LEU A 273 4.76 31.23 1.62
C LEU A 273 4.39 31.51 0.16
N ALA A 274 3.51 30.71 -0.43
CA ALA A 274 2.99 30.92 -1.78
C ALA A 274 2.29 32.29 -1.89
N LYS A 275 1.44 32.63 -0.92
CA LYS A 275 0.79 33.95 -0.85
C LYS A 275 1.80 35.10 -0.71
N ARG A 276 2.87 34.91 0.09
CA ARG A 276 3.94 35.92 0.19
C ARG A 276 4.73 36.08 -1.11
N LEU A 277 4.94 35.00 -1.85
CA LEU A 277 5.60 35.06 -3.16
C LEU A 277 4.72 35.79 -4.18
N GLU A 278 3.41 35.52 -4.19
CA GLU A 278 2.44 36.24 -5.00
C GLU A 278 2.41 37.74 -4.66
N ASP A 279 2.43 38.11 -3.37
CA ASP A 279 2.53 39.50 -2.92
C ASP A 279 3.84 40.18 -3.40
N ILE A 280 4.96 39.46 -3.41
CA ILE A 280 6.25 39.97 -3.90
C ILE A 280 6.23 40.13 -5.42
N GLU A 281 5.64 39.17 -6.14
CA GLU A 281 5.48 39.22 -7.60
C GLU A 281 4.59 40.42 -8.00
N HIS A 282 3.49 40.66 -7.28
CA HIS A 282 2.66 41.84 -7.47
C HIS A 282 3.43 43.15 -7.22
N LYS A 283 4.26 43.21 -6.17
CA LYS A 283 5.12 44.38 -5.92
C LYS A 283 6.17 44.58 -7.02
N PHE A 284 6.76 43.50 -7.51
CA PHE A 284 7.73 43.55 -8.60
C PHE A 284 7.09 44.04 -9.89
N ASN A 285 5.90 43.53 -10.22
CA ASN A 285 5.11 43.98 -11.37
C ASN A 285 4.70 45.46 -11.24
N ALA A 286 4.33 45.91 -10.03
CA ALA A 286 4.04 47.32 -9.77
C ALA A 286 5.28 48.21 -9.97
N LEU A 287 6.44 47.80 -9.45
CA LEU A 287 7.71 48.51 -9.66
C LEU A 287 8.13 48.53 -11.12
N SER A 288 7.95 47.42 -11.85
CA SER A 288 8.22 47.35 -13.29
C SER A 288 7.32 48.33 -14.06
N GLN A 289 6.03 48.42 -13.71
CA GLN A 289 5.12 49.39 -14.31
C GLN A 289 5.50 50.85 -13.97
N GLU A 290 5.97 51.12 -12.75
CA GLU A 290 6.50 52.44 -12.39
C GLU A 290 7.77 52.77 -13.16
N GLN A 291 8.66 51.79 -13.38
CA GLN A 291 9.85 51.96 -14.19
C GLN A 291 9.49 52.24 -15.65
N ASP A 292 8.52 51.53 -16.22
CA ASP A 292 8.03 51.78 -17.59
C ASP A 292 7.39 53.17 -17.71
N LYS A 293 6.61 53.60 -16.71
CA LYS A 293 6.07 54.96 -16.64
C LYS A 293 7.17 56.01 -16.57
N LEU A 294 8.18 55.82 -15.71
CA LEU A 294 9.33 56.73 -15.60
C LEU A 294 10.14 56.78 -16.91
N ALA A 295 10.33 55.64 -17.57
CA ALA A 295 11.00 55.58 -18.87
C ALA A 295 10.18 56.31 -19.95
N GLN A 296 8.85 56.16 -19.95
CA GLN A 296 7.94 56.85 -20.85
C GLN A 296 7.90 58.37 -20.57
N GLU A 297 7.88 58.78 -19.31
CA GLU A 297 7.98 60.18 -18.88
C GLU A 297 9.34 60.77 -19.25
N THR A 298 10.44 60.02 -19.08
CA THR A 298 11.78 60.43 -19.49
C THR A 298 11.87 60.59 -21.01
N ALA A 299 11.31 59.65 -21.78
CA ALA A 299 11.23 59.76 -23.23
C ALA A 299 10.40 60.98 -23.65
N SER A 300 9.28 61.23 -22.98
CA SER A 300 8.40 62.38 -23.26
C SER A 300 9.04 63.72 -22.87
N ASN A 301 9.80 63.75 -21.77
CA ASN A 301 10.52 64.93 -21.28
C ASN A 301 11.86 65.17 -22.01
N SER A 302 12.42 64.15 -22.68
CA SER A 302 13.67 64.26 -23.46
C SER A 302 13.55 65.14 -24.72
N LEU A 303 12.33 65.51 -25.12
CA LEU A 303 12.09 66.53 -26.15
C LEU A 303 12.30 67.97 -25.66
N SER A 304 12.58 68.19 -24.36
CA SER A 304 12.75 69.51 -23.75
C SER A 304 14.14 69.76 -23.12
N CYS A 305 15.09 68.83 -23.19
CA CYS A 305 16.39 68.98 -22.52
C CYS A 305 17.57 68.70 -23.47
N GLY A 306 17.69 69.53 -24.50
CA GLY A 306 18.74 69.42 -25.52
C GLY A 306 20.12 69.93 -25.11
N GLU A 307 20.29 70.56 -23.94
CA GLU A 307 21.56 71.24 -23.61
C GLU A 307 22.45 70.54 -22.57
N ASN A 308 21.98 69.51 -21.85
CA ASN A 308 22.78 68.86 -20.79
C ASN A 308 23.33 67.46 -21.14
N MET A 309 23.11 66.98 -22.38
CA MET A 309 23.46 65.61 -22.78
C MET A 309 24.97 65.37 -22.97
N THR A 310 25.76 66.42 -23.11
CA THR A 310 27.22 66.32 -23.27
C THR A 310 27.92 66.00 -21.93
N GLU A 311 27.38 66.43 -20.79
CA GLU A 311 27.96 66.16 -19.48
C GLU A 311 27.71 64.70 -19.02
N CYS A 312 26.56 64.12 -19.38
CA CYS A 312 26.22 62.74 -19.03
C CYS A 312 27.07 61.72 -19.81
N SER A 313 27.40 62.03 -21.07
CA SER A 313 28.28 61.20 -21.91
C SER A 313 29.71 61.11 -21.35
N GLY A 314 30.22 62.20 -20.77
CA GLY A 314 31.52 62.22 -20.09
C GLY A 314 31.56 61.31 -18.86
N LYS A 315 30.52 61.34 -18.04
CA LYS A 315 30.39 60.48 -16.84
C LYS A 315 30.22 59.00 -17.22
N MET A 316 29.48 58.70 -18.29
CA MET A 316 29.32 57.33 -18.80
C MET A 316 30.65 56.73 -19.28
N LYS A 317 31.47 57.50 -20.00
CA LYS A 317 32.82 57.06 -20.41
C LYS A 317 33.73 56.82 -19.20
N GLN A 318 33.62 57.64 -18.17
CA GLN A 318 34.38 57.47 -16.93
C GLN A 318 33.96 56.21 -16.15
N VAL A 319 32.66 55.87 -16.16
CA VAL A 319 32.15 54.63 -15.55
C VAL A 319 32.59 53.41 -16.35
N MET A 320 32.54 53.45 -17.69
CA MET A 320 33.06 52.35 -18.53
C MET A 320 34.56 52.12 -18.33
N GLN A 321 35.37 53.19 -18.26
CA GLN A 321 36.80 53.05 -17.96
C GLN A 321 37.06 52.50 -16.55
N ARG A 322 36.21 52.83 -15.56
CA ARG A 322 36.29 52.22 -14.22
C ARG A 322 35.87 50.76 -14.23
N LEU A 323 34.88 50.38 -15.04
CA LEU A 323 34.44 49.00 -15.19
C LEU A 323 35.53 48.15 -15.85
N ASP A 324 36.18 48.68 -16.88
CA ASP A 324 37.31 48.02 -17.55
C ASP A 324 38.50 47.88 -16.59
N ALA A 325 38.80 48.90 -15.78
CA ALA A 325 39.84 48.82 -14.75
C ALA A 325 39.53 47.81 -13.63
N ILE A 326 38.26 47.63 -13.26
CA ILE A 326 37.83 46.60 -12.30
C ILE A 326 37.87 45.20 -12.95
N SER A 327 37.61 45.10 -14.26
CA SER A 327 37.68 43.83 -15.01
C SER A 327 39.10 43.24 -15.04
N VAL A 328 40.14 44.07 -14.93
CA VAL A 328 41.54 43.63 -14.90
C VAL A 328 41.96 43.10 -13.51
N ASN A 329 41.19 43.40 -12.46
CA ASN A 329 41.30 42.79 -11.12
C ASN A 329 40.39 41.56 -10.95
N THR A 330 39.87 40.98 -12.05
CA THR A 330 39.06 39.77 -11.94
C THR A 330 39.93 38.56 -11.65
N ILE A 331 39.51 37.85 -10.60
CA ILE A 331 39.96 36.54 -10.12
C ILE A 331 40.69 35.80 -11.24
N THR A 332 42.01 35.68 -11.07
CA THR A 332 42.83 34.97 -12.04
C THR A 332 42.31 33.55 -12.20
N ARG A 333 42.45 32.96 -13.39
CA ARG A 333 42.00 31.58 -13.66
C ARG A 333 42.57 30.58 -12.63
N GLY A 334 43.74 30.87 -12.05
CA GLY A 334 44.34 30.11 -10.95
C GLY A 334 43.57 30.24 -9.63
N GLU A 335 43.17 31.45 -9.24
CA GLU A 335 42.35 31.68 -8.04
C GLU A 335 40.96 31.05 -8.16
N LEU A 336 40.33 31.12 -9.34
CA LEU A 336 39.06 30.43 -9.59
C LEU A 336 39.22 28.91 -9.51
N SER A 337 40.30 28.38 -10.06
CA SER A 337 40.59 26.95 -9.97
C SER A 337 40.85 26.52 -8.53
N SER A 338 41.60 27.30 -7.75
CA SER A 338 41.87 27.05 -6.33
C SER A 338 40.59 27.14 -5.49
N ALA A 339 39.72 28.12 -5.77
CA ALA A 339 38.42 28.24 -5.11
C ALA A 339 37.48 27.07 -5.44
N LEU A 340 37.47 26.59 -6.68
CA LEU A 340 36.70 25.42 -7.09
C LEU A 340 37.25 24.11 -6.48
N GLU A 341 38.58 24.00 -6.34
CA GLU A 341 39.21 22.87 -5.66
C GLU A 341 38.92 22.88 -4.15
N GLN A 342 38.97 24.05 -3.51
CA GLN A 342 38.56 24.23 -2.11
C GLN A 342 37.08 23.88 -1.93
N PHE A 343 36.22 24.34 -2.83
CA PHE A 343 34.80 23.98 -2.82
C PHE A 343 34.58 22.47 -2.98
N ASP A 344 35.33 21.81 -3.88
CA ASP A 344 35.24 20.36 -4.08
C ASP A 344 35.73 19.56 -2.86
N ASN A 345 36.73 20.07 -2.14
CA ASN A 345 37.22 19.51 -0.86
C ASN A 345 36.29 19.79 0.32
N VAL A 346 35.47 20.84 0.24
CA VAL A 346 34.51 21.24 1.27
C VAL A 346 33.21 20.45 1.14
N MET A 347 32.72 20.26 -0.09
CA MET A 347 31.45 19.59 -0.37
C MET A 347 31.55 18.07 -0.35
N ALA A 348 32.75 17.52 -0.61
CA ALA A 348 33.04 16.13 -0.30
C ALA A 348 33.54 16.08 1.15
N PRO A 349 32.85 15.40 2.08
CA PRO A 349 33.35 15.26 3.44
C PRO A 349 34.76 14.66 3.41
N PRO A 350 35.69 15.11 4.27
CA PRO A 350 36.99 14.47 4.40
C PRO A 350 36.72 12.99 4.63
N ALA A 351 37.27 12.15 3.76
CA ALA A 351 37.05 10.72 3.82
C ALA A 351 37.73 10.18 5.09
N ASP A 352 37.03 10.30 6.22
CA ASP A 352 37.44 9.73 7.49
C ASP A 352 37.36 8.20 7.35
N ALA A 353 38.49 7.63 6.96
CA ALA A 353 39.01 6.33 7.41
C ALA A 353 38.23 5.03 7.12
N SER A 354 37.51 4.87 5.99
CA SER A 354 36.91 3.54 5.69
C SER A 354 36.92 3.04 4.25
N TYR A 355 37.57 3.70 3.29
CA TYR A 355 37.68 3.17 1.93
C TYR A 355 39.08 2.63 1.63
N THR A 356 39.12 1.31 1.40
CA THR A 356 40.29 0.48 1.10
C THR A 356 41.29 1.15 0.18
N GLY A 357 42.53 1.29 0.68
CA GLY A 357 43.65 1.86 -0.06
C GLY A 357 43.94 1.06 -1.33
N ARG A 358 43.70 1.66 -2.49
CA ARG A 358 44.43 1.32 -3.72
C ARG A 358 44.38 2.34 -4.87
N GLN A 359 43.93 3.57 -4.67
CA GLN A 359 43.68 4.47 -5.81
C GLN A 359 44.05 5.95 -5.65
N GLU A 360 44.84 6.35 -4.64
CA GLU A 360 45.20 7.78 -4.48
C GLU A 360 46.50 8.20 -5.19
N ALA A 361 47.29 7.26 -5.73
CA ALA A 361 48.55 7.61 -6.40
C ALA A 361 48.40 8.19 -7.82
N GLU A 362 47.20 8.20 -8.42
CA GLU A 362 46.96 8.69 -9.79
C GLU A 362 46.07 9.94 -9.90
N ALA A 363 45.66 10.55 -8.79
CA ALA A 363 44.63 11.61 -8.79
C ALA A 363 45.12 13.04 -9.11
N GLN A 364 46.39 13.26 -9.47
CA GLN A 364 46.96 14.59 -9.72
C GLN A 364 46.53 15.26 -11.07
N GLY A 365 45.43 14.85 -11.68
CA GLY A 365 44.96 15.42 -12.96
C GLY A 365 43.46 15.38 -13.19
N LEU A 366 42.64 15.12 -12.16
CA LEU A 366 41.19 15.06 -12.32
C LEU A 366 40.57 16.47 -12.30
N PRO A 367 39.58 16.75 -13.16
CA PRO A 367 38.95 18.07 -13.24
C PRO A 367 38.23 18.45 -11.93
N ASN A 368 38.29 19.73 -11.56
CA ASN A 368 37.61 20.30 -10.38
C ASN A 368 36.14 19.85 -10.33
N GLY A 369 35.66 19.40 -9.16
CA GLY A 369 34.29 18.91 -8.96
C GLY A 369 34.16 17.38 -8.93
N HIS A 370 35.26 16.63 -9.10
CA HIS A 370 35.23 15.17 -9.14
C HIS A 370 34.91 14.56 -7.76
N LYS A 371 35.37 15.17 -6.66
CA LYS A 371 35.13 14.62 -5.31
C LYS A 371 33.65 14.77 -4.94
N THR A 372 33.08 15.95 -5.16
CA THR A 372 31.66 16.24 -4.97
C THR A 372 30.80 15.33 -5.84
N ARG A 373 31.18 15.12 -7.11
CA ARG A 373 30.44 14.23 -8.02
C ARG A 373 30.47 12.76 -7.56
N ASN A 374 31.60 12.29 -7.04
CA ASN A 374 31.70 10.94 -6.50
C ASN A 374 30.88 10.79 -5.22
N TYR A 375 30.90 11.78 -4.34
CA TYR A 375 30.08 11.81 -3.14
C TYR A 375 28.58 11.78 -3.47
N LEU A 376 28.13 12.61 -4.43
CA LEU A 376 26.73 12.60 -4.88
C LEU A 376 26.33 11.26 -5.53
N ARG A 377 27.24 10.58 -6.24
CA ARG A 377 26.97 9.22 -6.73
C ARG A 377 26.83 8.21 -5.58
N GLN A 378 27.69 8.29 -4.57
CA GLN A 378 27.62 7.42 -3.39
C GLN A 378 26.30 7.61 -2.65
N LEU A 379 25.89 8.87 -2.43
CA LEU A 379 24.58 9.22 -1.87
C LEU A 379 23.44 8.65 -2.73
N SER A 380 23.50 8.80 -4.06
CA SER A 380 22.49 8.24 -4.96
C SER A 380 22.40 6.71 -4.83
N THR A 381 23.53 6.00 -4.81
CA THR A 381 23.54 4.54 -4.64
C THR A 381 23.01 4.09 -3.27
N ALA A 382 23.28 4.86 -2.20
CA ALA A 382 22.71 4.60 -0.89
C ALA A 382 21.19 4.80 -0.90
N LEU A 383 20.70 5.85 -1.57
CA LEU A 383 19.28 6.14 -1.73
C LEU A 383 18.56 5.06 -2.55
N ASP A 384 19.19 4.54 -3.60
CA ASP A 384 18.68 3.41 -4.39
C ASP A 384 18.64 2.12 -3.55
N HIS A 385 19.62 1.89 -2.68
CA HIS A 385 19.61 0.75 -1.76
C HIS A 385 18.46 0.86 -0.75
N VAL A 386 18.19 2.06 -0.23
CA VAL A 386 17.06 2.32 0.67
C VAL A 386 15.73 2.19 -0.04
N SER A 387 15.62 2.70 -1.27
CA SER A 387 14.42 2.54 -2.11
C SER A 387 14.13 1.06 -2.41
N SER A 388 15.18 0.29 -2.73
CA SER A 388 15.09 -1.15 -2.95
C SER A 388 14.73 -1.92 -1.67
N SER A 389 15.20 -1.44 -0.51
CA SER A 389 14.87 -1.98 0.82
C SER A 389 13.41 -1.68 1.21
N LEU A 390 12.90 -0.47 0.91
CA LEU A 390 11.50 -0.09 1.17
C LEU A 390 10.49 -0.81 0.26
N GLY A 391 10.90 -1.23 -0.94
CA GLY A 391 10.06 -2.01 -1.86
C GLY A 391 9.89 -3.48 -1.46
N GLY A 392 10.70 -3.98 -0.53
CA GLY A 392 10.58 -5.33 0.04
C GLY A 392 9.65 -5.33 1.25
N ASN A 393 8.54 -6.07 1.18
CA ASN A 393 7.60 -6.30 2.28
C ASN A 393 8.22 -7.13 3.42
N ALA A 394 9.24 -6.61 4.11
CA ALA A 394 9.89 -7.25 5.25
C ALA A 394 9.55 -6.52 6.56
N ASP A 395 8.81 -7.23 7.41
CA ASP A 395 8.46 -6.83 8.78
C ASP A 395 9.71 -6.43 9.61
N GLY A 396 9.81 -5.15 9.97
CA GLY A 396 10.44 -4.72 11.23
C GLY A 396 11.83 -4.07 11.20
N ALA A 397 12.64 -4.18 10.13
CA ALA A 397 14.02 -3.67 10.11
C ALA A 397 14.23 -2.32 9.38
N VAL A 398 13.20 -1.81 8.71
CA VAL A 398 13.17 -0.48 8.06
C VAL A 398 13.53 0.72 8.97
N PRO A 399 13.26 0.71 10.31
CA PRO A 399 13.53 1.89 11.15
C PRO A 399 15.01 2.27 11.28
N GLN A 400 15.94 1.30 11.27
CA GLN A 400 17.35 1.60 11.58
C GLN A 400 18.07 2.27 10.40
N CYS A 401 17.84 1.79 9.17
CA CYS A 401 18.45 2.39 7.97
C CYS A 401 17.94 3.82 7.72
N ILE A 402 16.67 4.10 8.05
CA ILE A 402 16.11 5.45 8.01
C ILE A 402 16.75 6.34 9.09
N ALA A 403 16.95 5.81 10.31
CA ALA A 403 17.62 6.54 11.39
C ALA A 403 19.07 6.90 11.02
N ASP A 404 19.84 5.95 10.48
CA ASP A 404 21.24 6.18 10.09
C ASP A 404 21.35 7.24 8.95
N LEU A 405 20.43 7.23 8.00
CA LEU A 405 20.33 8.27 6.96
C LEU A 405 19.94 9.62 7.55
N GLN A 406 19.01 9.64 8.49
CA GLN A 406 18.57 10.86 9.16
C GLN A 406 19.70 11.48 9.99
N ASP A 407 20.54 10.65 10.61
CA ASP A 407 21.75 11.07 11.31
C ASP A 407 22.81 11.61 10.33
N GLN A 408 23.03 10.97 9.17
CA GLN A 408 23.94 11.49 8.14
C GLN A 408 23.47 12.83 7.55
N VAL A 409 22.18 12.97 7.27
CA VAL A 409 21.60 14.22 6.76
C VAL A 409 21.70 15.32 7.83
N SER A 410 21.43 14.98 9.10
CA SER A 410 21.55 15.93 10.21
C SER A 410 23.00 16.37 10.41
N SER A 411 23.97 15.45 10.36
CA SER A 411 25.40 15.75 10.43
C SER A 411 25.85 16.64 9.25
N CYS A 412 25.38 16.37 8.04
CA CYS A 412 25.64 17.19 6.86
C CYS A 412 25.06 18.61 7.01
N ALA A 413 23.84 18.72 7.54
CA ALA A 413 23.17 20.00 7.81
C ALA A 413 23.92 20.81 8.89
N GLU A 414 24.41 20.16 9.94
CA GLU A 414 25.23 20.79 10.98
C GLU A 414 26.58 21.27 10.42
N SER A 415 27.24 20.47 9.59
CA SER A 415 28.49 20.84 8.92
C SER A 415 28.31 22.06 8.00
N THR A 416 27.29 22.06 7.16
CA THR A 416 26.97 23.21 6.30
C THR A 416 26.58 24.45 7.10
N GLN A 417 25.86 24.31 8.21
CA GLN A 417 25.55 25.42 9.10
C GLN A 417 26.81 25.97 9.80
N SER A 418 27.73 25.10 10.22
CA SER A 418 29.01 25.49 10.80
C SER A 418 29.86 26.27 9.81
N GLN A 419 29.95 25.80 8.56
CA GLN A 419 30.65 26.52 7.50
C GLN A 419 30.01 27.86 7.17
N PHE A 420 28.67 27.93 7.14
CA PHE A 420 27.99 29.19 6.94
C PHE A 420 28.33 30.20 8.05
N LYS A 421 28.42 29.76 9.31
CA LYS A 421 28.88 30.62 10.42
C LYS A 421 30.33 31.07 10.22
N GLU A 422 31.22 30.19 9.79
CA GLU A 422 32.62 30.52 9.52
C GLU A 422 32.75 31.56 8.39
N ILE A 423 32.03 31.38 7.28
CA ILE A 423 31.96 32.35 6.18
C ILE A 423 31.44 33.71 6.68
N LEU A 424 30.45 33.71 7.58
CA LEU A 424 29.89 34.93 8.15
C LEU A 424 30.91 35.64 9.06
N MET A 425 31.71 34.90 9.82
CA MET A 425 32.81 35.45 10.63
C MET A 425 33.93 36.03 9.76
N ILE A 426 34.30 35.34 8.67
CA ILE A 426 35.29 35.83 7.70
C ILE A 426 34.76 37.12 7.04
N SER A 427 33.50 37.14 6.61
CA SER A 427 32.84 38.33 6.07
C SER A 427 32.88 39.52 7.04
N GLN A 428 32.62 39.31 8.32
CA GLN A 428 32.72 40.36 9.34
C GLN A 428 34.16 40.85 9.50
N SER A 429 35.15 39.94 9.51
CA SER A 429 36.56 40.32 9.62
C SER A 429 37.04 41.14 8.42
N LEU A 430 36.62 40.80 7.20
CA LEU A 430 36.90 41.57 5.99
C LEU A 430 36.29 42.96 6.05
N LYS A 431 35.06 43.07 6.55
CA LYS A 431 34.40 44.37 6.76
C LYS A 431 35.15 45.25 7.77
N THR A 432 35.64 44.68 8.88
CA THR A 432 36.45 45.43 9.85
C THR A 432 37.80 45.87 9.26
N LEU A 433 38.39 45.07 8.38
CA LEU A 433 39.62 45.42 7.67
C LEU A 433 39.37 46.57 6.68
N GLU A 434 38.25 46.51 5.93
CA GLU A 434 37.83 47.55 5.00
C GLU A 434 37.57 48.90 5.71
N GLU A 435 36.92 48.87 6.89
CA GLU A 435 36.74 50.04 7.76
C GLU A 435 38.09 50.59 8.25
N SER A 436 39.03 49.71 8.62
CA SER A 436 40.39 50.10 9.06
C SER A 436 41.21 50.75 7.95
N ILE A 437 41.14 50.19 6.73
CA ILE A 437 41.79 50.77 5.54
C ILE A 437 41.19 52.13 5.23
N SER A 438 39.86 52.26 5.24
CA SER A 438 39.16 53.53 5.03
C SER A 438 39.57 54.60 6.06
N CYS A 439 39.80 54.19 7.31
CA CYS A 439 40.26 55.08 8.38
C CYS A 439 41.75 55.50 8.21
N LEU A 440 42.61 54.62 7.70
CA LEU A 440 43.99 54.96 7.35
C LEU A 440 44.06 55.91 6.16
N GLU A 441 43.23 55.70 5.15
CA GLU A 441 43.15 56.58 3.98
C GLU A 441 42.67 57.98 4.33
N SER A 442 41.67 58.10 5.22
CA SER A 442 41.21 59.40 5.71
C SER A 442 42.29 60.12 6.54
N ALA A 443 43.00 59.39 7.42
CA ALA A 443 44.12 59.92 8.20
C ALA A 443 45.30 60.35 7.32
N ALA A 444 45.59 59.62 6.25
CA ALA A 444 46.63 60.00 5.28
C ALA A 444 46.26 61.29 4.52
N ARG A 445 44.98 61.42 4.10
CA ARG A 445 44.47 62.65 3.45
C ARG A 445 44.50 63.86 4.38
N GLU A 446 44.26 63.65 5.67
CA GLU A 446 44.30 64.72 6.66
C GLU A 446 45.73 65.21 6.92
N LYS A 447 46.71 64.29 7.00
CA LYS A 447 48.14 64.65 7.07
C LYS A 447 48.63 65.38 5.82
N GLN A 448 48.10 65.04 4.64
CA GLN A 448 48.45 65.72 3.39
C GLN A 448 47.88 67.15 3.31
N LYS A 449 46.80 67.47 4.03
CA LYS A 449 46.25 68.83 4.13
C LYS A 449 46.95 69.72 5.18
N GLN A 450 47.71 69.15 6.11
CA GLN A 450 48.39 69.91 7.18
C GLN A 450 49.88 70.21 6.92
N SER A 451 50.44 69.83 5.76
CA SER A 451 51.80 70.23 5.38
C SER A 451 51.83 71.73 4.99
N PRO A 452 52.51 72.61 5.73
CA PRO A 452 52.67 74.01 5.34
C PRO A 452 53.57 74.10 4.12
N ALA A 453 53.15 74.87 3.12
CA ALA A 453 53.91 75.14 1.90
C ALA A 453 55.27 75.80 2.23
N LEU A 454 56.36 75.09 1.96
CA LEU A 454 57.71 75.68 1.85
C LEU A 454 57.90 76.24 0.43
N PRO A 455 58.63 77.36 0.27
CA PRO A 455 58.74 78.09 -0.99
C PRO A 455 59.69 77.43 -2.00
N PRO A 456 59.56 77.75 -3.30
CA PRO A 456 60.23 77.04 -4.39
C PRO A 456 61.68 77.51 -4.56
N ALA A 457 62.61 76.55 -4.63
CA ALA A 457 64.00 76.78 -5.00
C ALA A 457 64.29 76.31 -6.44
N PRO A 458 65.25 76.93 -7.16
CA PRO A 458 65.40 76.87 -8.62
C PRO A 458 66.25 75.66 -9.10
N PRO A 459 66.26 75.38 -10.42
CA PRO A 459 66.80 74.14 -10.99
C PRO A 459 68.32 74.17 -11.18
N PRO A 460 69.03 73.04 -11.04
CA PRO A 460 70.43 72.93 -11.44
C PRO A 460 70.60 72.32 -12.84
N PRO A 461 71.60 72.78 -13.62
CA PRO A 461 71.98 72.17 -14.88
C PRO A 461 73.00 71.03 -14.71
N SER A 462 73.01 70.19 -15.73
CA SER A 462 73.95 69.16 -16.17
C SER A 462 75.42 69.29 -15.69
N SER A 463 76.08 68.13 -15.46
CA SER A 463 77.26 67.61 -16.19
C SER A 463 78.22 66.77 -15.32
N THR A 464 78.48 65.52 -15.76
CA THR A 464 79.79 64.84 -15.92
C THR A 464 80.89 64.80 -14.81
N THR A 465 81.28 63.55 -14.46
CA THR A 465 82.66 62.98 -14.63
C THR A 465 83.75 63.19 -13.54
N THR A 466 84.25 62.04 -13.03
CA THR A 466 85.60 61.69 -12.46
C THR A 466 86.02 62.04 -11.02
N THR A 467 86.40 60.98 -10.29
CA THR A 467 87.54 60.76 -9.35
C THR A 467 88.76 61.73 -9.53
N PRO A 468 89.68 62.01 -8.56
CA PRO A 468 90.27 61.12 -7.51
C PRO A 468 90.77 61.75 -6.14
N LEU A 469 91.23 60.87 -5.22
CA LEU A 469 92.25 60.93 -4.12
C LEU A 469 92.78 62.24 -3.42
N LEU A 470 92.80 62.18 -2.05
CA LEU A 470 93.72 62.67 -0.96
C LEU A 470 94.31 64.12 -0.97
N PRO A 471 94.56 64.84 0.18
CA PRO A 471 95.51 64.45 1.27
C PRO A 471 95.27 65.04 2.71
N THR A 472 96.19 64.68 3.61
CA THR A 472 96.50 65.02 5.03
C THR A 472 96.52 66.51 5.45
N PRO A 473 96.46 66.83 6.77
CA PRO A 473 97.65 67.42 7.44
C PRO A 473 97.89 67.01 8.94
N PRO A 474 99.08 67.30 9.54
CA PRO A 474 99.51 66.92 10.90
C PRO A 474 99.69 68.15 11.86
N PRO A 475 100.44 68.06 12.98
CA PRO A 475 100.09 67.58 14.33
C PRO A 475 100.17 68.68 15.41
N LEU A 476 99.84 68.41 16.69
CA LEU A 476 100.50 68.89 17.93
C LEU A 476 99.69 68.47 19.20
N PRO A 477 100.30 68.49 20.41
CA PRO A 477 100.14 67.51 21.49
C PRO A 477 99.46 68.09 22.74
N LEU A 478 99.14 67.24 23.72
CA LEU A 478 99.38 67.45 25.16
C LEU A 478 98.63 66.40 26.01
N SER A 479 99.40 65.74 26.89
CA SER A 479 99.10 65.54 28.30
C SER A 479 98.06 64.49 28.76
N ALA A 480 98.64 63.42 29.33
CA ALA A 480 98.32 62.83 30.64
C ALA A 480 97.40 61.59 30.71
N SER A 481 98.05 60.46 31.03
CA SER A 481 97.72 59.59 32.18
C SER A 481 96.40 58.81 32.13
N HIS A 482 96.46 57.58 31.60
CA HIS A 482 96.24 56.35 32.39
C HIS A 482 96.77 55.15 31.58
N GLY A 483 97.87 54.56 32.02
CA GLY A 483 98.44 53.36 31.41
C GLY A 483 97.57 52.14 31.70
N VAL A 484 96.65 51.84 30.78
CA VAL A 484 96.15 50.47 30.60
C VAL A 484 97.02 49.86 29.51
N SER A 485 97.77 48.81 29.85
CA SER A 485 98.58 48.07 28.88
C SER A 485 97.68 47.58 27.74
N GLN A 486 98.04 47.82 26.48
CA GLN A 486 97.35 47.26 25.31
C GLN A 486 97.11 45.75 25.45
N GLN A 487 98.03 45.06 26.14
CA GLN A 487 97.96 43.63 26.45
C GLN A 487 96.80 43.28 27.41
N ASP A 488 96.43 44.17 28.35
CA ASP A 488 95.27 43.97 29.23
C ASP A 488 93.95 44.13 28.46
N VAL A 489 93.91 45.02 27.47
CA VAL A 489 92.73 45.19 26.61
C VAL A 489 92.53 43.95 25.75
N ASP A 490 93.58 43.44 25.12
CA ASP A 490 93.50 42.20 24.33
C ASP A 490 93.14 40.98 25.19
N MET A 491 93.66 40.89 26.41
CA MET A 491 93.33 39.80 27.33
C MET A 491 91.89 39.88 27.83
N GLN A 492 91.36 41.09 28.07
CA GLN A 492 89.93 41.29 28.38
C GLN A 492 89.04 41.01 27.16
N MET A 493 89.43 41.41 25.96
CA MET A 493 88.70 41.16 24.72
C MET A 493 88.61 39.67 24.42
N THR A 494 89.72 38.94 24.61
CA THR A 494 89.78 37.47 24.44
C THR A 494 88.92 36.76 25.48
N ARG A 495 88.93 37.24 26.74
CA ARG A 495 88.11 36.68 27.81
C ARG A 495 86.61 36.95 27.60
N LEU A 496 86.24 38.13 27.11
CA LEU A 496 84.87 38.47 26.71
C LEU A 496 84.42 37.63 25.50
N ALA A 497 85.30 37.43 24.52
CA ALA A 497 85.00 36.56 23.39
C ALA A 497 84.76 35.12 23.85
N ALA A 498 85.61 34.57 24.72
CA ALA A 498 85.44 33.22 25.27
C ALA A 498 84.13 33.09 26.08
N THR A 499 83.83 34.02 26.99
CA THR A 499 82.59 33.97 27.78
C THR A 499 81.33 34.16 26.93
N LEU A 500 81.40 35.01 25.89
CA LEU A 500 80.30 35.16 24.94
C LEU A 500 80.09 33.88 24.13
N THR A 501 81.17 33.24 23.68
CA THR A 501 81.11 31.99 22.90
C THR A 501 80.53 30.86 23.75
N ASP A 502 80.99 30.71 25.00
CA ASP A 502 80.46 29.72 25.95
C ASP A 502 78.98 29.97 26.27
N SER A 503 78.58 31.23 26.46
CA SER A 503 77.19 31.61 26.71
C SER A 503 76.28 31.30 25.51
N ILE A 504 76.73 31.63 24.29
CA ILE A 504 76.01 31.31 23.06
C ILE A 504 75.91 29.80 22.87
N GLN A 505 77.00 29.06 23.07
CA GLN A 505 77.03 27.61 22.94
C GLN A 505 76.09 26.95 23.96
N LYS A 506 76.13 27.37 25.21
CA LYS A 506 75.23 26.86 26.27
C LYS A 506 73.76 27.15 25.94
N ASN A 507 73.43 28.37 25.51
CA ASN A 507 72.07 28.74 25.12
C ASN A 507 71.62 27.92 23.90
N MET A 508 72.48 27.75 22.90
CA MET A 508 72.16 26.94 21.72
C MET A 508 71.93 25.46 22.09
N GLN A 509 72.75 24.90 22.97
CA GLN A 509 72.60 23.52 23.45
C GLN A 509 71.31 23.34 24.26
N GLU A 510 70.95 24.30 25.10
CA GLU A 510 69.69 24.31 25.85
C GLU A 510 68.47 24.41 24.92
N LYS A 511 68.52 25.28 23.89
CA LYS A 511 67.45 25.38 22.88
C LYS A 511 67.33 24.11 22.05
N LEU A 512 68.45 23.51 21.64
CA LEU A 512 68.45 22.23 20.90
C LEU A 512 67.90 21.09 21.74
N ALA A 513 68.26 21.00 23.02
CA ALA A 513 67.70 20.01 23.94
C ALA A 513 66.18 20.18 24.08
N LYS A 514 65.71 21.43 24.21
CA LYS A 514 64.26 21.72 24.27
C LYS A 514 63.52 21.36 22.99
N VAL A 515 64.11 21.62 21.82
CA VAL A 515 63.53 21.22 20.53
C VAL A 515 63.49 19.69 20.40
N ALA A 516 64.54 18.99 20.82
CA ALA A 516 64.58 17.53 20.81
C ALA A 516 63.51 16.92 21.74
N GLU A 517 63.30 17.48 22.93
CA GLU A 517 62.24 17.06 23.86
C GLU A 517 60.84 17.32 23.30
N GLN A 518 60.60 18.51 22.72
CA GLN A 518 59.32 18.83 22.07
C GLN A 518 59.04 17.92 20.87
N LEU A 519 60.06 17.62 20.06
CA LEU A 519 59.91 16.72 18.92
C LEU A 519 59.67 15.28 19.37
N GLY A 520 60.37 14.82 20.42
CA GLY A 520 60.16 13.49 21.01
C GLY A 520 58.74 13.32 21.55
N SER A 521 58.27 14.26 22.38
CA SER A 521 56.91 14.23 22.92
C SER A 521 55.82 14.32 21.83
N PHE A 522 56.08 15.06 20.75
CA PHE A 522 55.20 15.09 19.58
C PHE A 522 55.15 13.73 18.88
N ILE A 523 56.29 13.09 18.62
CA ILE A 523 56.36 11.75 18.00
C ILE A 523 55.66 10.71 18.86
N ASP A 524 55.84 10.74 20.18
CA ASP A 524 55.17 9.81 21.10
C ASP A 524 53.65 10.02 21.16
N LYS A 525 53.20 11.28 21.03
CA LYS A 525 51.77 11.60 20.92
C LYS A 525 51.20 11.05 19.60
N GLU A 526 51.90 11.32 18.50
CA GLU A 526 51.53 10.88 17.16
C GLU A 526 51.49 9.34 17.05
N ARG A 527 52.48 8.64 17.62
CA ARG A 527 52.51 7.17 17.70
C ARG A 527 51.28 6.63 18.47
N ARG A 528 50.95 7.20 19.63
CA ARG A 528 49.76 6.79 20.40
C ARG A 528 48.46 7.02 19.65
N GLU A 529 48.36 8.14 18.93
CA GLU A 529 47.19 8.43 18.08
C GLU A 529 47.08 7.42 16.92
N ARG A 530 48.20 7.03 16.28
CA ARG A 530 48.21 5.94 15.30
C ARG A 530 47.80 4.59 15.88
N GLU A 531 48.31 4.21 17.05
CA GLU A 531 47.95 2.95 17.72
C GLU A 531 46.45 2.92 18.07
N GLN A 532 45.90 4.02 18.58
CA GLN A 532 44.46 4.14 18.83
C GLN A 532 43.64 4.08 17.53
N ALA A 533 44.12 4.70 16.45
CA ALA A 533 43.46 4.62 15.16
C ALA A 533 43.47 3.18 14.60
N SER A 534 44.58 2.46 14.74
CA SER A 534 44.69 1.04 14.35
C SER A 534 43.70 0.18 15.14
N HIS A 535 43.63 0.33 16.46
CA HIS A 535 42.66 -0.41 17.28
C HIS A 535 41.21 -0.12 16.90
N LYS A 536 40.87 1.14 16.64
CA LYS A 536 39.54 1.51 16.16
C LYS A 536 39.22 0.92 14.79
N ALA A 537 40.22 0.80 13.91
CA ALA A 537 40.06 0.16 12.60
C ALA A 537 39.79 -1.34 12.76
N ASP A 538 40.55 -2.04 13.61
CA ASP A 538 40.35 -3.47 13.90
C ASP A 538 38.98 -3.75 14.53
N ASP A 539 38.55 -2.90 15.47
CA ASP A 539 37.21 -2.97 16.07
C ASP A 539 36.11 -2.74 15.03
N SER A 540 36.33 -1.81 14.10
CA SER A 540 35.37 -1.51 13.02
C SER A 540 35.29 -2.66 12.02
N CYS A 541 36.42 -3.26 11.65
CA CYS A 541 36.46 -4.48 10.82
C CYS A 541 35.68 -5.62 11.47
N SER A 542 35.91 -5.87 12.77
CA SER A 542 35.19 -6.92 13.52
C SER A 542 33.67 -6.69 13.55
N LYS A 543 33.23 -5.43 13.67
CA LYS A 543 31.80 -5.05 13.61
C LYS A 543 31.22 -5.24 12.21
N VAL A 544 31.96 -4.90 11.15
CA VAL A 544 31.54 -5.10 9.76
C VAL A 544 31.39 -6.59 9.45
N GLU A 545 32.33 -7.43 9.90
CA GLU A 545 32.23 -8.89 9.75
C GLU A 545 31.00 -9.46 10.49
N SER A 546 30.74 -8.98 11.72
CA SER A 546 29.54 -9.37 12.46
C SER A 546 28.25 -8.95 11.77
N LEU A 547 28.20 -7.72 11.23
CA LEU A 547 27.04 -7.23 10.47
C LEU A 547 26.84 -8.06 9.21
N GLN A 548 27.92 -8.41 8.51
CA GLN A 548 27.84 -9.23 7.31
C GLN A 548 27.30 -10.63 7.61
N GLN A 549 27.73 -11.26 8.71
CA GLN A 549 27.15 -12.52 9.18
C GLN A 549 25.64 -12.40 9.47
N SER A 550 25.22 -11.33 10.16
CA SER A 550 23.79 -11.08 10.42
C SER A 550 22.98 -10.86 9.13
N VAL A 551 23.54 -10.19 8.13
CA VAL A 551 22.91 -10.01 6.81
C VAL A 551 22.76 -11.34 6.07
N ASP A 552 23.76 -12.21 6.13
CA ASP A 552 23.71 -13.53 5.49
C ASP A 552 22.69 -14.45 6.20
N GLU A 553 22.59 -14.39 7.52
CA GLU A 553 21.54 -15.09 8.29
C GLU A 553 20.14 -14.58 7.91
N LEU A 554 19.95 -13.26 7.80
CA LEU A 554 18.69 -12.67 7.38
C LEU A 554 18.33 -13.06 5.94
N ARG A 555 19.31 -13.10 5.03
CA ARG A 555 19.12 -13.56 3.65
C ARG A 555 18.67 -15.01 3.62
N LYS A 556 19.29 -15.88 4.43
CA LYS A 556 18.89 -17.29 4.56
C LYS A 556 17.47 -17.41 5.10
N TYR A 557 17.13 -16.69 6.16
CA TYR A 557 15.77 -16.67 6.72
C TYR A 557 14.73 -16.21 5.69
N THR A 558 15.03 -15.16 4.93
CA THR A 558 14.14 -14.64 3.88
C THR A 558 13.93 -15.68 2.78
N HIS A 559 14.99 -16.38 2.36
CA HIS A 559 14.90 -17.46 1.39
C HIS A 559 14.05 -18.64 1.89
N ASP A 560 14.29 -19.08 3.13
CA ASP A 560 13.52 -20.16 3.75
C ASP A 560 12.03 -19.79 3.92
N SER A 561 11.73 -18.54 4.26
CA SER A 561 10.37 -18.02 4.35
C SER A 561 9.68 -17.98 2.99
N SER A 562 10.37 -17.47 1.96
CA SER A 562 9.88 -17.46 0.58
C SER A 562 9.58 -18.87 0.08
N SER A 563 10.49 -19.82 0.32
CA SER A 563 10.29 -21.22 -0.09
C SER A 563 9.05 -21.85 0.58
N LYS A 564 8.80 -21.55 1.86
CA LYS A 564 7.58 -22.00 2.55
C LYS A 564 6.31 -21.36 1.97
N GLN A 565 6.37 -20.10 1.57
CA GLN A 565 5.25 -19.42 0.90
C GLN A 565 4.96 -20.06 -0.46
N ASP A 566 6.00 -20.38 -1.24
CA ASP A 566 5.86 -21.06 -2.53
C ASP A 566 5.20 -22.45 -2.35
N MET A 567 5.65 -23.23 -1.37
CA MET A 567 5.03 -24.52 -1.04
C MET A 567 3.55 -24.38 -0.63
N MET A 568 3.21 -23.32 0.11
CA MET A 568 1.82 -23.06 0.51
C MET A 568 0.96 -22.63 -0.69
N CYS A 569 1.51 -21.82 -1.61
CA CYS A 569 0.86 -21.45 -2.85
C CYS A 569 0.58 -22.69 -3.71
N ASP A 570 1.57 -23.57 -3.89
CA ASP A 570 1.40 -24.83 -4.63
C ASP A 570 0.34 -25.74 -3.99
N TYR A 571 0.32 -25.83 -2.66
CA TYR A 571 -0.71 -26.56 -1.93
C TYR A 571 -2.12 -25.99 -2.20
N LEU A 572 -2.28 -24.67 -2.15
CA LEU A 572 -3.57 -24.01 -2.43
C LEU A 572 -4.00 -24.18 -3.89
N ILE A 573 -3.07 -24.12 -4.84
CA ILE A 573 -3.32 -24.39 -6.26
C ILE A 573 -3.84 -25.82 -6.44
N ASN A 574 -3.22 -26.80 -5.78
CA ASN A 574 -3.63 -28.20 -5.83
C ASN A 574 -5.02 -28.42 -5.21
N GLN A 575 -5.31 -27.78 -4.07
CA GLN A 575 -6.66 -27.81 -3.46
C GLN A 575 -7.73 -27.21 -4.39
N LEU A 576 -7.42 -26.07 -5.03
CA LEU A 576 -8.33 -25.44 -5.97
C LEU A 576 -8.59 -26.33 -7.19
N LYS A 577 -7.54 -27.01 -7.69
CA LYS A 577 -7.65 -27.99 -8.77
C LYS A 577 -8.56 -29.17 -8.36
N GLN A 578 -8.37 -29.72 -7.16
CA GLN A 578 -9.20 -30.81 -6.64
C GLN A 578 -10.68 -30.38 -6.50
N HIS A 579 -10.94 -29.17 -6.00
CA HIS A 579 -12.29 -28.64 -5.91
C HIS A 579 -12.93 -28.42 -7.29
N LYS A 580 -12.17 -27.95 -8.27
CA LYS A 580 -12.63 -27.78 -9.65
C LYS A 580 -13.01 -29.14 -10.27
N GLU A 581 -12.19 -30.16 -10.07
CA GLU A 581 -12.49 -31.54 -10.53
C GLU A 581 -13.73 -32.10 -9.81
N GLY A 582 -13.87 -31.86 -8.51
CA GLY A 582 -15.05 -32.23 -7.73
C GLY A 582 -16.34 -31.55 -8.22
N MET A 583 -16.27 -30.25 -8.55
CA MET A 583 -17.40 -29.52 -9.14
C MET A 583 -17.77 -30.04 -10.53
N ALA A 584 -16.80 -30.36 -11.38
CA ALA A 584 -17.06 -30.95 -12.69
C ALA A 584 -17.73 -32.33 -12.59
N SER A 585 -17.30 -33.15 -11.62
CA SER A 585 -17.94 -34.44 -11.31
C SER A 585 -19.38 -34.25 -10.81
N PHE A 586 -19.61 -33.29 -9.92
CA PHE A 586 -20.95 -32.97 -9.42
C PHE A 586 -21.88 -32.47 -10.53
N ASP A 587 -21.40 -31.58 -11.42
CA ASP A 587 -22.17 -31.10 -12.57
C ASP A 587 -22.54 -32.25 -13.52
N SER A 588 -21.59 -33.15 -13.79
CA SER A 588 -21.85 -34.35 -14.59
C SER A 588 -22.95 -35.24 -13.98
N ARG A 589 -22.95 -35.41 -12.65
CA ARG A 589 -24.00 -36.13 -11.92
C ARG A 589 -25.36 -35.42 -11.99
N LEU A 590 -25.36 -34.09 -11.90
CA LEU A 590 -26.59 -33.29 -11.98
C LEU A 590 -27.21 -33.36 -13.38
N GLN A 591 -26.38 -33.30 -14.43
CA GLN A 591 -26.82 -33.52 -15.81
C GLN A 591 -27.41 -34.92 -16.00
N HIS A 592 -26.79 -35.95 -15.42
CA HIS A 592 -27.33 -37.30 -15.47
C HIS A 592 -28.71 -37.41 -14.80
N VAL A 593 -28.88 -36.88 -13.58
CA VAL A 593 -30.18 -36.86 -12.89
C VAL A 593 -31.23 -36.06 -13.67
N ALA A 594 -30.83 -34.95 -14.30
CA ALA A 594 -31.73 -34.17 -15.15
C ALA A 594 -32.21 -34.98 -16.37
N MET A 595 -31.32 -35.77 -16.99
CA MET A 595 -31.68 -36.69 -18.07
C MET A 595 -32.63 -37.81 -17.60
N GLU A 596 -32.35 -38.44 -16.46
CA GLU A 596 -33.24 -39.46 -15.87
C GLU A 596 -34.63 -38.87 -15.58
N HIS A 597 -34.69 -37.68 -14.99
CA HIS A 597 -35.95 -37.01 -14.73
C HIS A 597 -36.71 -36.70 -16.02
N ALA A 598 -36.04 -36.21 -17.06
CA ALA A 598 -36.67 -35.99 -18.37
C ALA A 598 -37.25 -37.29 -18.96
N GLN A 599 -36.50 -38.40 -18.87
CA GLN A 599 -36.96 -39.71 -19.32
C GLN A 599 -38.18 -40.20 -18.53
N THR A 600 -38.19 -40.06 -17.20
CA THR A 600 -39.36 -40.44 -16.38
C THR A 600 -40.57 -39.56 -16.67
N ALA A 601 -40.38 -38.26 -16.93
CA ALA A 601 -41.46 -37.36 -17.30
C ALA A 601 -42.09 -37.77 -18.65
N ASP A 602 -41.28 -38.16 -19.64
CA ASP A 602 -41.74 -38.68 -20.92
C ASP A 602 -42.51 -40.00 -20.76
N GLU A 603 -42.05 -40.90 -19.89
CA GLU A 603 -42.76 -42.15 -19.57
C GLU A 603 -44.12 -41.89 -18.93
N VAL A 604 -44.19 -41.01 -17.93
CA VAL A 604 -45.45 -40.61 -17.28
C VAL A 604 -46.39 -39.94 -18.29
N ALA A 605 -45.87 -39.06 -19.15
CA ALA A 605 -46.65 -38.44 -20.21
C ALA A 605 -47.22 -39.48 -21.19
N MET A 606 -46.45 -40.53 -21.52
CA MET A 606 -46.92 -41.64 -22.35
C MET A 606 -48.02 -42.44 -21.65
N GLN A 607 -47.85 -42.79 -20.37
CA GLN A 607 -48.88 -43.49 -19.59
C GLN A 607 -50.18 -42.67 -19.52
N LEU A 608 -50.07 -41.35 -19.29
CA LEU A 608 -51.23 -40.45 -19.26
C LEU A 608 -51.96 -40.42 -20.61
N ARG A 609 -51.23 -40.41 -21.74
CA ARG A 609 -51.83 -40.52 -23.08
C ARG A 609 -52.60 -41.84 -23.24
N VAL A 610 -52.01 -42.97 -22.83
CA VAL A 610 -52.66 -44.28 -22.89
C VAL A 610 -53.95 -44.31 -22.05
N VAL A 611 -53.90 -43.81 -20.82
CA VAL A 611 -55.07 -43.71 -19.93
C VAL A 611 -56.14 -42.80 -20.55
N ASN A 612 -55.77 -41.66 -21.12
CA ASN A 612 -56.71 -40.76 -21.79
C ASN A 612 -57.35 -41.43 -23.02
N THR A 613 -56.58 -42.16 -23.83
CA THR A 613 -57.11 -42.93 -24.97
C THR A 613 -58.03 -44.05 -24.51
N TRP A 614 -57.69 -44.73 -23.42
CA TRP A 614 -58.56 -45.75 -22.83
C TRP A 614 -59.87 -45.13 -22.31
N GLN A 615 -59.78 -44.02 -21.59
CA GLN A 615 -60.94 -43.26 -21.11
C GLN A 615 -61.82 -42.78 -22.25
N SER A 616 -61.25 -42.29 -23.36
CA SER A 616 -62.03 -41.88 -24.54
C SER A 616 -62.75 -43.06 -25.20
N ASN A 617 -62.09 -44.23 -25.27
CA ASN A 617 -62.65 -45.44 -25.88
C ASN A 617 -63.69 -46.14 -24.99
N PHE A 618 -63.54 -46.07 -23.66
CA PHE A 618 -64.50 -46.61 -22.68
C PHE A 618 -65.61 -45.62 -22.31
N THR A 619 -65.72 -44.49 -23.00
CA THR A 619 -66.91 -43.66 -22.81
C THR A 619 -68.14 -44.46 -23.21
N THR A 620 -69.12 -44.53 -22.32
CA THR A 620 -70.44 -45.12 -22.61
C THR A 620 -71.24 -44.25 -23.58
N LYS A 621 -70.72 -43.09 -23.99
CA LYS A 621 -71.38 -42.17 -24.93
C LYS A 621 -71.81 -42.84 -26.24
N PRO A 622 -70.93 -43.53 -27.01
CA PRO A 622 -71.33 -44.29 -28.20
C PRO A 622 -72.36 -45.39 -27.89
N LEU A 623 -72.22 -46.12 -26.77
CA LEU A 623 -73.18 -47.14 -26.36
C LEU A 623 -74.56 -46.53 -26.05
N TYR A 624 -74.62 -45.42 -25.32
CA TYR A 624 -75.86 -44.68 -25.06
C TYR A 624 -76.46 -44.13 -26.35
N LEU A 625 -75.64 -43.63 -27.27
CA LEU A 625 -76.08 -43.18 -28.59
C LEU A 625 -76.70 -44.33 -29.39
N ASP A 626 -76.09 -45.52 -29.36
CA ASP A 626 -76.62 -46.71 -30.03
C ASP A 626 -77.89 -47.24 -29.37
N ILE A 627 -77.96 -47.27 -28.03
CA ILE A 627 -79.18 -47.65 -27.30
C ILE A 627 -80.31 -46.65 -27.61
N VAL A 628 -80.05 -45.34 -27.54
CA VAL A 628 -81.04 -44.31 -27.86
C VAL A 628 -81.47 -44.40 -29.33
N ASN A 629 -80.54 -44.59 -30.26
CA ASN A 629 -80.86 -44.80 -31.67
C ASN A 629 -81.68 -46.07 -31.88
N HIS A 630 -81.35 -47.17 -31.19
CA HIS A 630 -82.08 -48.42 -31.28
C HIS A 630 -83.48 -48.28 -30.71
N ILE A 631 -83.65 -47.68 -29.53
CA ILE A 631 -84.96 -47.34 -28.95
C ILE A 631 -85.74 -46.45 -29.93
N THR A 632 -85.12 -45.42 -30.50
CA THR A 632 -85.78 -44.54 -31.50
C THR A 632 -86.20 -45.30 -32.76
N LYS A 633 -85.40 -46.26 -33.22
CA LYS A 633 -85.71 -47.11 -34.40
C LYS A 633 -86.75 -48.20 -34.11
N THR A 634 -86.80 -48.72 -32.88
CA THR A 634 -87.68 -49.83 -32.48
C THR A 634 -88.97 -49.38 -31.82
N LEU A 635 -89.04 -48.13 -31.35
CA LEU A 635 -90.30 -47.47 -31.07
C LEU A 635 -91.14 -47.57 -32.35
N PRO A 636 -92.34 -48.19 -32.29
CA PRO A 636 -93.16 -48.32 -33.48
C PRO A 636 -93.38 -46.91 -34.04
N ASN A 637 -93.08 -46.70 -35.31
CA ASN A 637 -93.31 -45.41 -36.01
C ASN A 637 -94.73 -44.87 -35.79
N GLY A 638 -95.65 -45.74 -35.38
CA GLY A 638 -96.98 -45.41 -34.88
C GLY A 638 -96.99 -44.51 -33.65
N LEU A 639 -96.11 -44.65 -32.66
CA LEU A 639 -96.12 -43.82 -31.44
C LEU A 639 -95.71 -42.36 -31.71
N ILE A 640 -94.64 -42.14 -32.48
CA ILE A 640 -94.24 -40.78 -32.90
C ILE A 640 -95.32 -40.17 -33.79
N ARG A 641 -95.91 -40.95 -34.72
CA ARG A 641 -97.05 -40.49 -35.51
C ARG A 641 -98.29 -40.22 -34.66
N GLN A 642 -98.57 -41.03 -33.65
CA GLN A 642 -99.72 -40.85 -32.74
C GLN A 642 -99.54 -39.60 -31.89
N VAL A 643 -98.34 -39.34 -31.39
CA VAL A 643 -98.01 -38.10 -30.66
C VAL A 643 -98.11 -36.90 -31.60
N ALA A 644 -97.61 -36.98 -32.84
CA ALA A 644 -97.75 -35.91 -33.82
C ALA A 644 -99.23 -35.65 -34.21
N VAL A 645 -100.04 -36.71 -34.34
CA VAL A 645 -101.48 -36.61 -34.60
C VAL A 645 -102.23 -36.03 -33.40
N LEU A 646 -101.87 -36.42 -32.17
CA LEU A 646 -102.42 -35.83 -30.95
C LEU A 646 -102.06 -34.35 -30.83
N ALA A 647 -100.80 -33.99 -31.09
CA ALA A 647 -100.34 -32.60 -31.12
C ALA A 647 -101.13 -31.77 -32.14
N ALA A 648 -101.26 -32.26 -33.38
CA ALA A 648 -102.06 -31.59 -34.41
C ALA A 648 -103.54 -31.45 -34.02
N ARG A 649 -104.11 -32.45 -33.30
CA ARG A 649 -105.48 -32.35 -32.77
C ARG A 649 -105.61 -31.32 -31.65
N VAL A 650 -104.61 -31.22 -30.77
CA VAL A 650 -104.56 -30.19 -29.71
C VAL A 650 -104.48 -28.81 -30.34
N ASP A 651 -103.58 -28.60 -31.32
CA ASP A 651 -103.45 -27.33 -32.04
C ASP A 651 -104.76 -26.92 -32.74
N ALA A 652 -105.48 -27.89 -33.32
CA ALA A 652 -106.78 -27.66 -33.94
C ALA A 652 -107.85 -27.26 -32.91
N LEU A 653 -107.88 -27.90 -31.74
CA LEU A 653 -108.78 -27.56 -30.64
C LEU A 653 -108.46 -26.17 -30.06
N GLU A 654 -107.18 -25.85 -29.86
CA GLU A 654 -106.75 -24.52 -29.43
C GLU A 654 -107.13 -23.44 -30.44
N SER A 655 -106.99 -23.73 -31.74
CA SER A 655 -107.41 -22.82 -32.80
C SER A 655 -108.93 -22.60 -32.79
N GLN A 656 -109.73 -23.67 -32.64
CA GLN A 656 -111.18 -23.57 -32.49
C GLN A 656 -111.59 -22.76 -31.25
N LEU A 657 -110.91 -22.98 -30.12
CA LEU A 657 -111.13 -22.21 -28.89
C LEU A 657 -110.86 -20.72 -29.14
N ARG A 658 -109.74 -20.37 -29.76
CA ARG A 658 -109.39 -18.99 -30.13
C ARG A 658 -110.41 -18.35 -31.08
N MET A 659 -110.92 -19.11 -32.06
CA MET A 659 -111.97 -18.61 -32.96
C MET A 659 -113.31 -18.41 -32.23
N SER A 660 -113.65 -19.26 -31.27
CA SER A 660 -114.86 -19.11 -30.43
C SER A 660 -114.78 -17.91 -29.47
N GLU A 661 -113.60 -17.63 -28.92
CA GLU A 661 -113.32 -16.42 -28.11
C GLU A 661 -113.33 -15.14 -28.97
N ALA A 662 -112.93 -15.22 -30.24
CA ALA A 662 -113.00 -14.10 -31.16
C ALA A 662 -114.45 -13.77 -31.59
N ALA A 663 -115.34 -14.77 -31.65
CA ALA A 663 -116.75 -14.59 -32.02
C ALA A 663 -117.62 -13.98 -30.89
N THR A 664 -117.15 -13.97 -29.64
CA THR A 664 -117.88 -13.44 -28.47
C THR A 664 -117.51 -12.00 -28.09
N LYS A 665 -116.55 -11.36 -28.79
CA LYS A 665 -116.25 -9.94 -28.62
C LYS A 665 -117.20 -9.05 -29.45
N ARG A 666 -118.44 -8.91 -28.99
CA ARG A 666 -119.32 -7.80 -29.41
C ARG A 666 -118.70 -6.47 -28.93
N PRO A 667 -118.56 -5.46 -29.80
CA PRO A 667 -118.02 -4.16 -29.43
C PRO A 667 -118.94 -3.46 -28.42
N ARG A 668 -118.34 -2.94 -27.34
CA ARG A 668 -118.96 -1.99 -26.42
C ARG A 668 -119.46 -0.80 -27.23
N LEU A 669 -120.77 -0.58 -27.26
CA LEU A 669 -121.34 0.73 -27.52
C LEU A 669 -120.94 1.63 -26.36
N THR A 670 -120.14 2.62 -26.68
CA THR A 670 -119.98 3.88 -25.97
C THR A 670 -121.33 4.62 -25.94
N GLU A 671 -121.78 4.95 -24.73
CA GLU A 671 -122.35 6.28 -24.44
C GLU A 671 -121.29 7.05 -23.65
#